data_AF-A0A9D4FYL8-F1
#
_entry.id   AF-A0A9D4FYL8-F1
#
_cell.length_a   1.000
_cell.length_b   1.000
_cell.length_c   1.000
_cell.angle_alpha   90.00
_cell.angle_beta   90.00
_cell.angle_gamma   90.00
#
_symmetry.space_group_name_H-M   'P 1'
#
loop_
_entity.id
_entity.type
_entity.pdbx_description
1 polymer ?
#
loop_
_entity_poly.entity_id
_entity_poly.type
_entity_poly.pdbx_seq_one_letter_code
_entity_poly.pdbx_strand_id
1 'polypeptide(L)'
;MLCVTTNVCRSFKQRVSLKSLFCTASTWNSVPDAATSTSHNKKAVTSTSHNKKAVIGKSAMFSHNNPSGLTPRPHSSGVLHQDGHEPTDFVTQPVSNFDKLVSKLQTVLPGKSRSELSVLIQELRQTRGSLSGFTAEDITQQIVTMVTQPETKSTSVIPEKPSSNKTLEDELATRISEARKSVCKSVADFQFNKKRIQVLSQSEHVLSECDGIVYWMSRDQRVQDNWAFLYAQKLALKQGVPLHVCFCLVPKFLDATIRHFTFMLEGLREVEKECTELGISFHLLIGHAKDRLPQFVAENKIGGVVTDFSPLRVPMAWVDDVGKALPKNVHFCKVHAHNIVPCWEASNQMEHESRTIRLKINSKLSEYLTEFPPVCKHTYDAPFSQSVDWAAAYSSLEVDQTVRPVEWAKPGYLSGMQMLESFCKYRLKDYVADRNNPTVDAISNLSPWFHFGQVSIQRAILTVSQYQSLYKASVDKYIDEAVIWRELADNLCYYNKNYDSLDGAPDWAKATLREHERDRREYVYTRKQFERGQTHDPLWNAAQNQNHCFLRMYWAKKILEWSASPSEALSVAIYLNDKYNLDGRDPNGYAVPTTTTTTTTTPPPHHNHHLLPTTATILTTFTNTTILILLLLLTTTPNTTTTTTTTLLHDYYYYFYYYYYYYYYYYYHFYYTILLLLLLLQN
;
A
#
# COMPACT_ATOMS: atom_id res chain seq x y z
N MET A 1 -41.37 34.37 -15.85
CA MET A 1 -40.16 33.53 -15.86
C MET A 1 -40.43 32.30 -14.98
N LEU A 2 -40.72 31.09 -15.46
CA LEU A 2 -40.78 30.56 -16.83
C LEU A 2 -39.47 30.67 -17.62
N CYS A 3 -38.44 29.93 -17.19
CA CYS A 3 -37.67 29.00 -18.02
C CYS A 3 -36.76 28.12 -17.12
N VAL A 4 -36.19 27.03 -17.66
CA VAL A 4 -35.18 26.15 -17.01
C VAL A 4 -35.66 25.26 -15.84
N THR A 5 -36.80 24.56 -15.98
CA THR A 5 -37.17 23.41 -15.12
C THR A 5 -37.73 22.21 -15.91
N THR A 6 -37.18 21.95 -17.12
CA THR A 6 -37.74 20.91 -18.01
C THR A 6 -36.70 20.21 -18.91
N ASN A 7 -35.63 19.62 -18.35
CA ASN A 7 -34.73 18.79 -19.18
C ASN A 7 -33.95 17.62 -18.54
N VAL A 8 -34.24 17.20 -17.29
CA VAL A 8 -33.54 16.03 -16.68
C VAL A 8 -34.44 14.80 -16.49
N CYS A 9 -35.77 14.94 -16.46
CA CYS A 9 -36.71 13.84 -16.25
C CYS A 9 -37.03 12.98 -17.51
N ARG A 10 -36.09 12.82 -18.46
CA ARG A 10 -36.36 12.10 -19.74
C ARG A 10 -35.42 10.95 -20.13
N SER A 11 -34.42 10.59 -19.31
CA SER A 11 -33.46 9.51 -19.64
C SER A 11 -33.49 8.28 -18.73
N PHE A 12 -34.56 8.07 -17.94
CA PHE A 12 -34.70 6.90 -17.03
C PHE A 12 -35.98 6.07 -17.24
N LYS A 13 -36.54 6.07 -18.46
CA LYS A 13 -37.63 5.18 -18.88
C LYS A 13 -37.34 4.53 -20.24
N GLN A 14 -36.45 3.53 -20.26
CA GLN A 14 -36.47 2.41 -21.22
C GLN A 14 -35.36 1.39 -20.90
N ARG A 15 -35.75 0.23 -20.35
CA ARG A 15 -35.17 -1.14 -20.50
C ARG A 15 -35.55 -2.05 -19.34
N VAL A 16 -36.84 -2.37 -19.24
CA VAL A 16 -37.31 -3.65 -18.67
C VAL A 16 -38.31 -4.21 -19.67
N SER A 17 -37.93 -5.29 -20.35
CA SER A 17 -38.82 -6.04 -21.24
C SER A 17 -39.22 -7.33 -20.52
N LEU A 18 -40.51 -7.49 -20.27
CA LEU A 18 -41.10 -8.62 -19.56
C LEU A 18 -41.95 -9.46 -20.52
N LYS A 19 -41.49 -10.67 -20.81
CA LYS A 19 -42.16 -11.84 -21.44
C LYS A 19 -41.14 -12.99 -21.30
N SER A 20 -41.44 -14.21 -20.88
CA SER A 20 -42.64 -14.89 -20.36
C SER A 20 -42.11 -16.19 -19.68
N LEU A 21 -42.70 -16.74 -18.63
CA LEU A 21 -43.87 -17.63 -18.67
C LEU A 21 -44.52 -17.76 -17.28
N PHE A 22 -45.83 -17.97 -17.25
CA PHE A 22 -46.58 -18.48 -16.10
C PHE A 22 -46.67 -20.02 -16.16
N CYS A 23 -46.69 -20.69 -14.99
CA CYS A 23 -47.63 -21.80 -14.70
C CYS A 23 -47.63 -22.23 -13.22
N THR A 24 -48.70 -21.83 -12.51
CA THR A 24 -49.48 -22.59 -11.51
C THR A 24 -48.82 -23.53 -10.47
N ALA A 25 -48.91 -23.08 -9.20
CA ALA A 25 -49.55 -23.76 -8.06
C ALA A 25 -49.05 -25.12 -7.50
N SER A 26 -48.68 -25.15 -6.21
CA SER A 26 -49.53 -25.74 -5.13
C SER A 26 -48.96 -25.57 -3.70
N THR A 27 -49.89 -25.50 -2.74
CA THR A 27 -49.85 -25.53 -1.25
C THR A 27 -48.69 -26.29 -0.57
N TRP A 28 -48.03 -25.81 0.51
CA TRP A 28 -48.46 -25.54 1.91
C TRP A 28 -48.90 -26.76 2.76
N ASN A 29 -48.47 -26.76 4.05
CA ASN A 29 -48.65 -27.76 5.12
C ASN A 29 -47.72 -29.02 5.03
N SER A 30 -47.15 -29.59 6.10
CA SER A 30 -47.19 -29.27 7.55
C SER A 30 -46.04 -29.94 8.35
N VAL A 31 -45.66 -29.32 9.48
CA VAL A 31 -44.86 -29.85 10.64
C VAL A 31 -45.82 -30.76 11.48
N PRO A 32 -45.45 -31.70 12.42
CA PRO A 32 -44.31 -31.60 13.33
C PRO A 32 -43.65 -32.87 13.97
N ASP A 33 -42.58 -32.58 14.74
CA ASP A 33 -42.14 -33.14 16.05
C ASP A 33 -41.59 -34.56 16.31
N ALA A 34 -40.66 -34.56 17.29
CA ALA A 34 -40.25 -35.63 18.22
C ALA A 34 -39.45 -36.85 17.69
N ALA A 35 -38.58 -37.53 18.46
CA ALA A 35 -37.81 -37.21 19.67
C ALA A 35 -36.82 -38.39 19.95
N THR A 36 -35.97 -38.27 20.99
CA THR A 36 -35.32 -39.39 21.75
C THR A 36 -34.34 -40.33 21.01
N SER A 37 -33.02 -40.25 21.29
CA SER A 37 -32.25 -41.11 22.24
C SER A 37 -31.97 -42.54 21.71
N THR A 38 -30.74 -43.06 21.64
CA THR A 38 -29.78 -43.41 22.73
C THR A 38 -28.42 -43.78 22.09
N SER A 39 -27.23 -43.40 22.57
CA SER A 39 -26.47 -43.80 23.78
C SER A 39 -25.62 -45.10 23.65
N HIS A 40 -24.50 -45.14 24.39
CA HIS A 40 -23.45 -46.19 24.50
C HIS A 40 -22.33 -46.13 23.43
N ASN A 41 -21.03 -46.37 23.74
CA ASN A 41 -20.44 -46.89 24.98
C ASN A 41 -19.05 -46.30 25.37
N LYS A 42 -18.64 -46.51 26.64
CA LYS A 42 -17.40 -45.97 27.26
C LYS A 42 -16.22 -46.95 27.26
N LYS A 43 -14.99 -46.41 27.38
CA LYS A 43 -13.82 -46.79 28.25
C LYS A 43 -12.53 -46.24 27.60
N ALA A 44 -11.61 -45.46 28.20
CA ALA A 44 -11.24 -45.09 29.57
C ALA A 44 -10.57 -46.19 30.42
N VAL A 45 -9.27 -46.02 30.73
CA VAL A 45 -8.47 -46.65 31.82
C VAL A 45 -7.17 -45.83 32.08
N THR A 46 -7.14 -45.11 33.22
CA THR A 46 -6.06 -44.97 34.26
C THR A 46 -4.71 -44.29 33.97
N SER A 47 -4.30 -43.19 34.63
CA SER A 47 -3.70 -43.03 36.01
C SER A 47 -2.34 -43.74 36.20
N THR A 48 -1.26 -43.17 36.77
CA THR A 48 -1.02 -42.41 38.03
C THR A 48 0.35 -41.66 37.93
N SER A 49 0.57 -40.42 38.40
CA SER A 49 0.73 -39.88 39.77
C SER A 49 2.08 -40.15 40.48
N HIS A 50 2.56 -39.17 41.28
CA HIS A 50 3.68 -39.19 42.26
C HIS A 50 5.13 -39.01 41.76
N ASN A 51 6.10 -38.37 42.47
CA ASN A 51 6.08 -37.30 43.51
C ASN A 51 7.54 -36.78 43.80
N LYS A 52 7.67 -35.64 44.51
CA LYS A 52 8.79 -35.19 45.40
C LYS A 52 10.10 -34.55 44.87
N LYS A 53 10.23 -33.28 45.29
CA LYS A 53 11.31 -32.64 46.09
C LYS A 53 12.58 -32.04 45.46
N ALA A 54 12.70 -30.74 45.75
CA ALA A 54 13.87 -29.86 45.77
C ALA A 54 15.07 -30.33 46.65
N VAL A 55 16.25 -29.70 46.46
CA VAL A 55 17.02 -28.96 47.50
C VAL A 55 18.28 -28.24 46.93
N ILE A 56 18.34 -26.92 47.15
CA ILE A 56 19.46 -26.02 47.57
C ILE A 56 20.94 -26.30 47.19
N GLY A 57 21.64 -25.25 46.69
CA GLY A 57 23.11 -25.03 46.84
C GLY A 57 23.68 -24.11 45.74
N LYS A 58 23.83 -22.78 45.91
CA LYS A 58 24.85 -21.94 46.62
C LYS A 58 26.27 -21.89 46.02
N SER A 59 26.74 -20.65 45.80
CA SER A 59 28.15 -20.18 45.77
C SER A 59 29.03 -20.56 44.56
N ALA A 60 30.02 -19.75 44.12
CA ALA A 60 30.43 -18.39 44.52
C ALA A 60 31.24 -17.65 43.42
N MET A 61 31.52 -16.37 43.70
CA MET A 61 32.45 -15.43 43.04
C MET A 61 33.74 -16.03 42.47
N PHE A 62 34.27 -15.38 41.42
CA PHE A 62 35.60 -14.76 41.53
C PHE A 62 35.70 -13.49 40.67
N SER A 63 36.37 -12.48 41.23
CA SER A 63 36.69 -11.18 40.61
C SER A 63 38.20 -11.04 40.45
N HIS A 64 38.71 -10.27 39.48
CA HIS A 64 39.99 -9.52 39.49
C HIS A 64 39.87 -8.44 38.38
N ASN A 65 39.69 -7.14 38.68
CA ASN A 65 40.70 -6.12 39.02
C ASN A 65 41.79 -5.83 37.96
N ASN A 66 41.55 -4.77 37.16
CA ASN A 66 42.36 -3.52 36.97
C ASN A 66 43.87 -3.52 37.34
N PRO A 67 44.76 -2.69 36.71
CA PRO A 67 44.51 -1.23 36.58
C PRO A 67 45.21 -0.38 35.45
N SER A 68 44.71 0.86 35.28
CA SER A 68 45.38 2.18 35.07
C SER A 68 46.58 2.44 34.13
N GLY A 69 46.53 3.58 33.40
CA GLY A 69 47.66 4.37 32.85
C GLY A 69 47.29 5.09 31.54
N LEU A 70 46.99 6.39 31.42
CA LEU A 70 47.68 7.68 31.74
C LEU A 70 48.95 8.03 30.93
N THR A 71 48.76 8.63 29.74
CA THR A 71 49.60 9.70 29.09
C THR A 71 51.06 9.34 28.67
N PRO A 72 51.82 10.17 27.87
CA PRO A 72 51.53 11.46 27.21
C PRO A 72 51.88 11.52 25.67
N ARG A 73 51.84 12.73 25.07
CA ARG A 73 52.33 13.07 23.70
C ARG A 73 53.88 13.17 23.62
N PRO A 74 54.45 13.16 22.40
CA PRO A 74 55.05 14.39 21.83
C PRO A 74 54.59 14.64 20.37
N HIS A 75 54.38 15.85 19.80
CA HIS A 75 55.14 17.12 19.70
C HIS A 75 56.20 17.21 18.58
N SER A 76 55.80 17.79 17.43
CA SER A 76 56.57 18.72 16.56
C SER A 76 55.64 19.27 15.43
N SER A 77 55.10 20.49 15.52
CA SER A 77 55.51 21.69 14.74
C SER A 77 55.56 21.50 13.21
N GLY A 78 54.80 22.19 12.33
CA GLY A 78 53.77 23.26 12.39
C GLY A 78 53.22 23.51 10.96
N VAL A 79 52.84 24.68 10.42
CA VAL A 79 52.69 26.10 10.88
C VAL A 79 51.72 26.85 9.90
N LEU A 80 50.63 27.46 10.40
CA LEU A 80 49.72 28.45 9.72
C LEU A 80 48.94 27.98 8.44
N HIS A 81 47.71 28.42 8.12
CA HIS A 81 46.96 29.64 8.50
C HIS A 81 45.49 29.41 8.90
N GLN A 82 45.02 30.30 9.79
CA GLN A 82 43.70 30.95 9.96
C GLN A 82 42.77 30.99 8.73
N ASP A 83 41.45 31.20 8.81
CA ASP A 83 40.42 31.20 9.89
C ASP A 83 39.09 30.84 9.15
N GLY A 84 38.12 30.09 9.68
CA GLY A 84 37.15 30.57 10.67
C GLY A 84 35.97 31.30 10.04
N HIS A 85 34.79 30.66 9.92
CA HIS A 85 33.47 31.16 10.39
C HIS A 85 32.27 30.28 9.98
N GLU A 86 31.27 30.26 10.86
CA GLU A 86 29.98 29.58 10.72
C GLU A 86 29.02 30.33 9.78
N PRO A 87 27.99 29.67 9.21
CA PRO A 87 26.96 30.34 8.41
C PRO A 87 25.81 30.88 9.27
N THR A 88 25.57 32.20 9.19
CA THR A 88 24.32 32.84 9.60
C THR A 88 23.63 33.49 8.40
N ASP A 89 22.31 33.39 8.32
CA ASP A 89 21.51 33.72 7.13
C ASP A 89 21.27 35.22 6.85
N PHE A 90 20.83 35.45 5.60
CA PHE A 90 19.91 36.50 5.10
C PHE A 90 20.43 37.86 4.55
N VAL A 91 19.67 38.31 3.53
CA VAL A 91 19.45 39.70 3.02
C VAL A 91 20.20 40.16 1.74
N THR A 92 19.60 39.79 0.59
CA THR A 92 19.32 40.61 -0.62
C THR A 92 20.39 41.36 -1.46
N GLN A 93 20.36 41.04 -2.77
CA GLN A 93 20.48 41.95 -3.96
C GLN A 93 21.91 42.39 -4.38
N PRO A 94 22.18 42.61 -5.71
CA PRO A 94 21.57 43.69 -6.49
C PRO A 94 20.83 43.31 -7.79
N VAL A 95 19.71 44.01 -8.01
CA VAL A 95 18.84 44.01 -9.22
C VAL A 95 19.59 44.50 -10.49
N SER A 96 20.79 45.06 -10.34
CA SER A 96 21.48 45.88 -11.35
C SER A 96 21.85 45.18 -12.66
N ASN A 97 21.98 43.85 -12.68
CA ASN A 97 22.33 43.10 -13.90
C ASN A 97 21.10 42.58 -14.65
N PHE A 98 20.00 42.22 -13.97
CA PHE A 98 18.80 41.70 -14.63
C PHE A 98 18.09 42.81 -15.40
N ASP A 99 17.90 43.98 -14.77
CA ASP A 99 17.19 45.09 -15.39
C ASP A 99 17.93 45.68 -16.60
N LYS A 100 19.27 45.72 -16.55
CA LYS A 100 20.11 46.09 -17.70
C LYS A 100 20.00 45.07 -18.84
N LEU A 101 20.02 43.78 -18.53
CA LEU A 101 19.86 42.71 -19.53
C LEU A 101 18.48 42.78 -20.20
N VAL A 102 17.41 42.94 -19.42
CA VAL A 102 16.04 43.05 -19.94
C VAL A 102 15.88 44.32 -20.78
N SER A 103 16.40 45.47 -20.35
CA SER A 103 16.39 46.69 -21.16
C SER A 103 17.15 46.51 -22.49
N LYS A 104 18.27 45.77 -22.49
CA LYS A 104 19.06 45.49 -23.70
C LYS A 104 18.37 44.49 -24.64
N LEU A 105 17.63 43.52 -24.09
CA LEU A 105 16.76 42.64 -24.87
C LEU A 105 15.58 43.39 -25.50
N GLN A 106 15.01 44.39 -24.81
CA GLN A 106 13.92 45.21 -25.37
C GLN A 106 14.36 46.06 -26.58
N THR A 107 15.64 46.47 -26.67
CA THR A 107 16.13 47.20 -27.85
C THR A 107 16.43 46.29 -29.04
N VAL A 108 16.77 45.01 -28.81
CA VAL A 108 17.11 44.05 -29.89
C VAL A 108 15.90 43.22 -30.33
N LEU A 109 14.89 43.05 -29.46
CA LEU A 109 13.62 42.38 -29.76
C LEU A 109 12.42 43.35 -29.57
N PRO A 110 12.32 44.42 -30.37
CA PRO A 110 11.24 45.40 -30.26
C PRO A 110 9.88 44.72 -30.51
N GLY A 111 9.03 44.73 -29.50
CA GLY A 111 7.69 44.10 -29.52
C GLY A 111 7.44 43.08 -28.41
N LYS A 112 8.48 42.57 -27.73
CA LYS A 112 8.30 41.68 -26.56
C LYS A 112 8.18 42.45 -25.26
N SER A 113 7.19 42.09 -24.46
CA SER A 113 6.96 42.62 -23.11
C SER A 113 8.06 42.19 -22.12
N ARG A 114 8.19 42.93 -21.02
CA ARG A 114 9.14 42.61 -19.94
C ARG A 114 8.92 41.20 -19.36
N SER A 115 7.67 40.76 -19.30
CA SER A 115 7.25 39.41 -18.91
C SER A 115 7.74 38.35 -19.89
N GLU A 116 7.52 38.51 -21.20
CA GLU A 116 7.98 37.54 -22.21
C GLU A 116 9.50 37.42 -22.26
N LEU A 117 10.22 38.53 -22.11
CA LEU A 117 11.69 38.50 -22.03
C LEU A 117 12.18 37.81 -20.75
N SER A 118 11.45 37.93 -19.64
CA SER A 118 11.76 37.20 -18.41
C SER A 118 11.57 35.69 -18.58
N VAL A 119 10.52 35.27 -19.30
CA VAL A 119 10.29 33.85 -19.66
C VAL A 119 11.43 33.32 -20.53
N LEU A 120 11.84 34.02 -21.58
CA LEU A 120 12.95 33.62 -22.46
C LEU A 120 14.29 33.49 -21.69
N ILE A 121 14.58 34.38 -20.74
CA ILE A 121 15.76 34.26 -19.86
C ILE A 121 15.63 33.01 -18.96
N GLN A 122 14.43 32.66 -18.52
CA GLN A 122 14.18 31.49 -17.68
C GLN A 122 14.24 30.17 -18.46
N GLU A 123 13.77 30.13 -19.70
CA GLU A 123 13.95 28.99 -20.63
C GLU A 123 15.43 28.76 -20.96
N LEU A 124 16.21 29.83 -21.18
CA LEU A 124 17.65 29.72 -21.37
C LEU A 124 18.34 29.14 -20.12
N ARG A 125 17.92 29.56 -18.92
CA ARG A 125 18.41 28.96 -17.64
C ARG A 125 18.05 27.49 -17.50
N GLN A 126 16.84 27.08 -17.87
CA GLN A 126 16.44 25.66 -17.85
C GLN A 126 17.27 24.83 -18.84
N THR A 127 17.62 25.40 -19.99
CA THR A 127 18.38 24.70 -21.05
C THR A 127 19.89 24.65 -20.80
N ARG A 128 20.47 25.70 -20.17
CA ARG A 128 21.93 25.84 -19.97
C ARG A 128 22.40 25.67 -18.51
N GLY A 129 21.49 25.66 -17.54
CA GLY A 129 21.85 25.70 -16.12
C GLY A 129 22.23 27.11 -15.64
N SER A 130 23.30 27.22 -14.85
CA SER A 130 23.72 28.52 -14.31
C SER A 130 24.24 29.46 -15.39
N LEU A 131 23.69 30.68 -15.44
CA LEU A 131 24.16 31.75 -16.31
C LEU A 131 25.25 32.64 -15.67
N SER A 132 25.78 32.27 -14.50
CA SER A 132 26.74 33.09 -13.73
C SER A 132 28.10 33.32 -14.40
N GLY A 133 28.40 32.62 -15.50
CA GLY A 133 29.63 32.77 -16.29
C GLY A 133 29.45 33.41 -17.67
N PHE A 134 28.26 33.87 -18.04
CA PHE A 134 27.98 34.47 -19.36
C PHE A 134 27.86 36.00 -19.25
N THR A 135 28.35 36.72 -20.26
CA THR A 135 28.15 38.18 -20.34
C THR A 135 26.72 38.52 -20.78
N ALA A 136 26.31 39.77 -20.57
CA ALA A 136 25.01 40.24 -21.07
C ALA A 136 24.91 40.20 -22.60
N GLU A 137 26.04 40.35 -23.31
CA GLU A 137 26.14 40.14 -24.76
C GLU A 137 25.83 38.68 -25.15
N ASP A 138 26.48 37.71 -24.50
CA ASP A 138 26.31 36.28 -24.79
C ASP A 138 24.88 35.80 -24.55
N ILE A 139 24.25 36.28 -23.47
CA ILE A 139 22.86 35.97 -23.13
C ILE A 139 21.91 36.62 -24.13
N THR A 140 22.17 37.86 -24.53
CA THR A 140 21.36 38.56 -25.55
C THR A 140 21.43 37.83 -26.88
N GLN A 141 22.63 37.46 -27.35
CA GLN A 141 22.82 36.77 -28.63
C GLN A 141 22.16 35.37 -28.63
N GLN A 142 22.22 34.63 -27.52
CA GLN A 142 21.55 33.33 -27.41
C GLN A 142 20.02 33.46 -27.43
N ILE A 143 19.44 34.44 -26.71
CA ILE A 143 17.98 34.67 -26.73
C ILE A 143 17.51 35.14 -28.11
N VAL A 144 18.26 36.02 -28.77
CA VAL A 144 17.95 36.42 -30.16
C VAL A 144 18.03 35.21 -31.10
N THR A 145 18.97 34.29 -30.90
CA THR A 145 19.06 33.05 -31.70
C THR A 145 17.86 32.14 -31.43
N MET A 146 17.43 31.98 -30.18
CA MET A 146 16.21 31.21 -29.83
C MET A 146 14.94 31.80 -30.46
N VAL A 147 14.85 33.12 -30.59
CA VAL A 147 13.67 33.82 -31.14
C VAL A 147 13.69 33.93 -32.68
N THR A 148 14.86 33.88 -33.32
CA THR A 148 15.01 34.07 -34.78
C THR A 148 15.19 32.77 -35.57
N GLN A 149 15.41 31.61 -34.92
CA GLN A 149 15.35 30.33 -35.62
C GLN A 149 13.90 29.98 -35.98
N PRO A 150 13.59 29.69 -37.27
CA PRO A 150 12.27 29.19 -37.64
C PRO A 150 12.03 27.84 -36.95
N GLU A 151 10.80 27.60 -36.49
CA GLU A 151 10.41 26.39 -35.77
C GLU A 151 10.84 25.12 -36.53
N THR A 152 11.96 24.53 -36.10
CA THR A 152 12.15 23.10 -36.31
C THR A 152 11.09 22.43 -35.45
N LYS A 153 10.05 21.90 -36.10
CA LYS A 153 9.02 21.10 -35.45
C LYS A 153 9.69 19.95 -34.72
N SER A 154 9.97 20.15 -33.43
CA SER A 154 10.07 19.04 -32.49
C SER A 154 8.74 18.33 -32.57
N THR A 155 8.75 17.15 -33.17
CA THR A 155 7.57 16.31 -33.32
C THR A 155 7.16 15.82 -31.94
N SER A 156 6.39 16.65 -31.24
CA SER A 156 5.40 16.19 -30.29
C SER A 156 4.47 15.26 -31.05
N VAL A 157 4.75 13.96 -30.95
CA VAL A 157 3.85 12.92 -31.43
C VAL A 157 2.63 12.92 -30.51
N ILE A 158 1.69 13.81 -30.82
CA ILE A 158 0.27 13.48 -30.69
C ILE A 158 0.11 12.18 -31.47
N PRO A 159 -0.42 11.09 -30.89
CA PRO A 159 -0.61 9.87 -31.64
C PRO A 159 -1.56 10.15 -32.80
N GLU A 160 -1.03 10.13 -34.02
CA GLU A 160 -1.86 9.96 -35.20
C GLU A 160 -2.66 8.66 -35.03
N LYS A 161 -3.91 8.69 -35.49
CA LYS A 161 -4.84 7.57 -35.41
C LYS A 161 -4.15 6.32 -36.00
N PRO A 162 -3.93 5.25 -35.23
CA PRO A 162 -2.93 4.24 -35.59
C PRO A 162 -3.28 3.52 -36.89
N SER A 163 -2.48 3.79 -37.93
CA SER A 163 -2.49 3.08 -39.21
C SER A 163 -1.58 1.85 -39.18
N SER A 164 -1.68 1.05 -38.12
CA SER A 164 -1.17 -0.32 -38.10
C SER A 164 -1.91 -1.15 -37.03
N ASN A 165 -2.16 -2.43 -37.30
CA ASN A 165 -2.89 -3.33 -36.40
C ASN A 165 -2.03 -3.83 -35.21
N LYS A 166 -1.36 -2.92 -34.50
CA LYS A 166 -0.83 -3.20 -33.16
C LYS A 166 -1.84 -2.72 -32.13
N THR A 167 -2.08 -3.54 -31.11
CA THR A 167 -2.98 -3.19 -30.02
C THR A 167 -2.28 -2.24 -29.05
N LEU A 168 -3.03 -1.39 -28.36
CA LEU A 168 -2.46 -0.44 -27.39
C LEU A 168 -1.67 -1.15 -26.27
N GLU A 169 -2.04 -2.39 -25.96
CA GLU A 169 -1.40 -3.26 -24.97
C GLU A 169 0.05 -3.61 -25.36
N ASP A 170 0.33 -3.70 -26.68
CA ASP A 170 1.67 -3.96 -27.20
C ASP A 170 2.65 -2.83 -26.86
N GLU A 171 2.17 -1.59 -26.70
CA GLU A 171 3.02 -0.41 -26.44
C GLU A 171 3.60 -0.40 -25.03
N LEU A 172 2.79 -0.62 -23.99
CA LEU A 172 3.30 -0.68 -22.62
C LEU A 172 4.19 -1.92 -22.41
N ALA A 173 3.77 -3.07 -22.94
CA ALA A 173 4.55 -4.30 -22.87
C ALA A 173 5.92 -4.16 -23.55
N THR A 174 5.97 -3.57 -24.75
CA THR A 174 7.22 -3.32 -25.49
C THR A 174 8.15 -2.41 -24.69
N ARG A 175 7.66 -1.24 -24.23
CA ARG A 175 8.47 -0.27 -23.47
C ARG A 175 9.03 -0.86 -22.17
N ILE A 176 8.25 -1.69 -21.48
CA ILE A 176 8.73 -2.40 -20.27
C ILE A 176 9.80 -3.44 -20.64
N SER A 177 9.61 -4.22 -21.71
CA SER A 177 10.62 -5.17 -22.19
C SER A 177 11.94 -4.46 -22.56
N GLU A 178 11.86 -3.31 -23.22
CA GLU A 178 13.01 -2.47 -23.57
C GLU A 178 13.69 -1.89 -22.33
N ALA A 179 12.93 -1.36 -21.37
CA ALA A 179 13.44 -0.85 -20.11
C ALA A 179 14.20 -1.94 -19.34
N ARG A 180 13.65 -3.17 -19.24
CA ARG A 180 14.36 -4.31 -18.63
C ARG A 180 15.65 -4.64 -19.36
N LYS A 181 15.62 -4.74 -20.70
CA LYS A 181 16.80 -5.04 -21.53
C LYS A 181 17.89 -3.97 -21.47
N SER A 182 17.54 -2.72 -21.13
CA SER A 182 18.51 -1.63 -20.95
C SER A 182 19.34 -1.76 -19.67
N VAL A 183 18.84 -2.45 -18.65
CA VAL A 183 19.55 -2.71 -17.38
C VAL A 183 20.72 -3.67 -17.58
N CYS A 184 20.47 -4.81 -18.23
CA CYS A 184 21.50 -5.79 -18.60
C CYS A 184 20.94 -6.80 -19.61
N LYS A 185 21.83 -7.54 -20.29
CA LYS A 185 21.44 -8.60 -21.25
C LYS A 185 20.83 -9.84 -20.57
N SER A 186 21.36 -10.22 -19.41
CA SER A 186 20.93 -11.39 -18.64
C SER A 186 20.99 -11.12 -17.14
N VAL A 187 20.08 -11.72 -16.36
CA VAL A 187 20.15 -11.68 -14.89
C VAL A 187 21.43 -12.30 -14.32
N ALA A 188 22.13 -13.13 -15.10
CA ALA A 188 23.48 -13.62 -14.80
C ALA A 188 24.50 -12.48 -14.60
N ASP A 189 24.37 -11.38 -15.35
CA ASP A 189 25.28 -10.22 -15.31
C ASP A 189 24.87 -9.19 -14.24
N PHE A 190 23.59 -9.18 -13.85
CA PHE A 190 23.02 -8.15 -12.98
C PHE A 190 23.66 -8.09 -11.58
N GLN A 191 24.06 -6.90 -11.13
CA GLN A 191 24.57 -6.70 -9.76
C GLN A 191 23.41 -6.63 -8.77
N PHE A 192 23.07 -7.77 -8.17
CA PHE A 192 21.92 -7.90 -7.28
C PHE A 192 22.15 -7.23 -5.92
N ASN A 193 21.24 -6.35 -5.47
CA ASN A 193 21.33 -5.76 -4.14
C ASN A 193 21.04 -6.82 -3.07
N LYS A 194 22.11 -7.32 -2.44
CA LYS A 194 22.06 -8.40 -1.42
C LYS A 194 21.24 -8.04 -0.18
N LYS A 195 21.00 -6.75 0.12
CA LYS A 195 20.15 -6.32 1.24
C LYS A 195 18.69 -6.77 1.10
N ARG A 196 18.25 -7.11 -0.12
CA ARG A 196 16.94 -7.75 -0.37
C ARG A 196 16.86 -9.19 0.12
N ILE A 197 17.94 -9.81 0.59
CA ILE A 197 18.06 -11.25 0.84
C ILE A 197 18.35 -11.50 2.32
N GLN A 198 17.66 -12.47 2.93
CA GLN A 198 18.04 -13.05 4.22
C GLN A 198 18.28 -14.55 4.04
N VAL A 199 19.50 -15.01 4.32
CA VAL A 199 19.83 -16.45 4.38
C VAL A 199 19.24 -17.02 5.68
N LEU A 200 18.62 -18.20 5.57
CA LEU A 200 17.90 -18.89 6.65
C LEU A 200 18.56 -20.23 7.00
N SER A 201 19.24 -20.87 6.04
CA SER A 201 20.06 -22.06 6.26
C SER A 201 21.38 -21.75 6.97
N GLN A 202 21.96 -22.76 7.61
CA GLN A 202 23.36 -22.71 8.07
C GLN A 202 24.37 -22.70 6.92
N SER A 203 24.03 -23.31 5.77
CA SER A 203 24.87 -23.23 4.58
C SER A 203 24.68 -21.86 3.90
N GLU A 204 25.74 -21.05 3.86
CA GLU A 204 25.73 -19.77 3.13
C GLU A 204 25.80 -19.96 1.60
N HIS A 205 26.10 -21.16 1.12
CA HIS A 205 26.33 -21.47 -0.29
C HIS A 205 25.53 -22.69 -0.74
N VAL A 206 25.13 -22.69 -2.00
CA VAL A 206 24.58 -23.87 -2.69
C VAL A 206 25.70 -24.90 -2.88
N LEU A 207 25.34 -26.18 -2.77
CA LEU A 207 26.23 -27.32 -3.00
C LEU A 207 26.81 -27.33 -4.41
N SER A 208 28.06 -27.77 -4.55
CA SER A 208 28.75 -27.90 -5.84
C SER A 208 28.19 -29.03 -6.72
N GLU A 209 27.56 -30.03 -6.11
CA GLU A 209 26.89 -31.15 -6.78
C GLU A 209 25.40 -31.10 -6.41
N CYS A 210 24.57 -30.60 -7.32
CA CYS A 210 23.11 -30.60 -7.19
C CYS A 210 22.44 -30.62 -8.57
N ASP A 211 21.21 -31.12 -8.64
CA ASP A 211 20.50 -31.31 -9.90
C ASP A 211 19.54 -30.13 -10.24
N GLY A 212 19.45 -29.12 -9.37
CA GLY A 212 18.62 -27.94 -9.60
C GLY A 212 18.55 -26.92 -8.45
N ILE A 213 17.97 -25.76 -8.74
CA ILE A 213 17.55 -24.73 -7.78
C ILE A 213 16.02 -24.62 -7.80
N VAL A 214 15.40 -24.39 -6.65
CA VAL A 214 13.96 -24.12 -6.53
C VAL A 214 13.69 -22.67 -6.11
N TYR A 215 12.81 -21.99 -6.84
CA TYR A 215 12.05 -20.86 -6.31
C TYR A 215 10.73 -21.38 -5.73
N TRP A 216 10.60 -21.40 -4.41
CA TRP A 216 9.33 -21.58 -3.73
C TRP A 216 8.56 -20.27 -3.73
N MET A 217 7.64 -20.15 -4.68
CA MET A 217 6.72 -19.04 -4.86
C MET A 217 5.57 -19.12 -3.86
N SER A 218 5.20 -18.00 -3.24
CA SER A 218 4.10 -17.89 -2.29
C SER A 218 3.32 -16.58 -2.44
N ARG A 219 3.90 -15.44 -2.02
CA ARG A 219 3.27 -14.10 -2.08
C ARG A 219 3.42 -13.44 -3.44
N ASP A 220 4.55 -13.63 -4.13
CA ASP A 220 4.89 -12.91 -5.35
C ASP A 220 4.65 -13.79 -6.60
N GLN A 221 3.37 -13.94 -6.97
CA GLN A 221 2.89 -14.89 -7.99
C GLN A 221 2.98 -14.34 -9.42
N ARG A 222 4.22 -14.04 -9.84
CA ARG A 222 4.57 -13.56 -11.18
C ARG A 222 6.00 -13.95 -11.54
N VAL A 223 6.28 -14.10 -12.82
CA VAL A 223 7.65 -14.28 -13.35
C VAL A 223 8.36 -12.94 -13.45
N GLN A 224 7.71 -11.97 -14.11
CA GLN A 224 8.29 -10.65 -14.39
C GLN A 224 8.31 -9.72 -13.18
N ASP A 225 9.31 -8.84 -13.10
CA ASP A 225 9.49 -7.86 -12.01
C ASP A 225 9.46 -8.48 -10.60
N ASN A 226 9.99 -9.68 -10.46
CA ASN A 226 10.04 -10.45 -9.22
C ASN A 226 11.48 -10.65 -8.76
N TRP A 227 11.88 -9.97 -7.68
CA TRP A 227 13.24 -10.07 -7.15
C TRP A 227 13.60 -11.49 -6.66
N ALA A 228 12.64 -12.27 -6.16
CA ALA A 228 12.88 -13.65 -5.71
C ALA A 228 13.13 -14.57 -6.91
N PHE A 229 12.30 -14.48 -7.95
CA PHE A 229 12.48 -15.21 -9.21
C PHE A 229 13.82 -14.87 -9.87
N LEU A 230 14.12 -13.57 -10.02
CA LEU A 230 15.38 -13.10 -10.61
C LEU A 230 16.60 -13.58 -9.83
N TYR A 231 16.54 -13.59 -8.50
CA TYR A 231 17.62 -14.14 -7.68
C TYR A 231 17.77 -15.66 -7.84
N ALA A 232 16.68 -16.41 -7.86
CA ALA A 232 16.70 -17.86 -8.07
C ALA A 232 17.26 -18.23 -9.45
N GLN A 233 16.85 -17.53 -10.52
CA GLN A 233 17.42 -17.74 -11.85
C GLN A 233 18.91 -17.39 -11.89
N LYS A 234 19.33 -16.27 -11.27
CA LYS A 234 20.76 -15.93 -11.17
C LYS A 234 21.56 -17.02 -10.44
N LEU A 235 20.99 -17.61 -9.39
CA LEU A 235 21.63 -18.68 -8.61
C LEU A 235 21.74 -19.97 -9.43
N ALA A 236 20.69 -20.36 -10.15
CA ALA A 236 20.67 -21.52 -11.04
C ALA A 236 21.68 -21.40 -12.18
N LEU A 237 21.68 -20.24 -12.87
CA LEU A 237 22.64 -19.94 -13.94
C LEU A 237 24.09 -19.92 -13.45
N LYS A 238 24.35 -19.43 -12.23
CA LYS A 238 25.69 -19.45 -11.62
C LYS A 238 26.19 -20.87 -11.36
N GLN A 239 25.31 -21.80 -10.98
CA GLN A 239 25.67 -23.18 -10.69
C GLN A 239 25.63 -24.10 -11.91
N GLY A 240 25.10 -23.63 -13.04
CA GLY A 240 24.99 -24.43 -14.26
C GLY A 240 23.89 -25.49 -14.23
N VAL A 241 22.80 -25.22 -13.50
CA VAL A 241 21.72 -26.20 -13.22
C VAL A 241 20.34 -25.67 -13.61
N PRO A 242 19.33 -26.55 -13.79
CA PRO A 242 17.94 -26.16 -14.00
C PRO A 242 17.38 -25.27 -12.87
N LEU A 243 16.44 -24.39 -13.25
CA LEU A 243 15.57 -23.69 -12.32
C LEU A 243 14.19 -24.36 -12.33
N HIS A 244 13.67 -24.62 -11.15
CA HIS A 244 12.30 -25.05 -10.92
C HIS A 244 11.56 -23.99 -10.12
N VAL A 245 10.29 -23.76 -10.43
CA VAL A 245 9.37 -22.93 -9.63
C VAL A 245 8.37 -23.87 -8.98
N CYS A 246 8.26 -23.81 -7.65
CA CYS A 246 7.32 -24.63 -6.88
C CYS A 246 6.31 -23.73 -6.17
N PHE A 247 5.02 -24.03 -6.32
CA PHE A 247 3.95 -23.44 -5.53
C PHE A 247 3.26 -24.53 -4.70
N CYS A 248 3.13 -24.33 -3.38
CA CYS A 248 2.49 -25.31 -2.49
C CYS A 248 1.02 -24.93 -2.25
N LEU A 249 0.09 -25.67 -2.85
CA LEU A 249 -1.34 -25.42 -2.73
C LEU A 249 -1.89 -26.06 -1.45
N VAL A 250 -2.15 -25.23 -0.44
CA VAL A 250 -2.86 -25.65 0.77
C VAL A 250 -4.37 -25.80 0.50
N PRO A 251 -5.05 -26.80 1.08
CA PRO A 251 -6.49 -27.02 0.85
C PRO A 251 -7.36 -25.88 1.38
N LYS A 252 -6.90 -25.16 2.40
CA LYS A 252 -7.55 -23.97 2.98
C LYS A 252 -6.51 -22.99 3.51
N PHE A 253 -6.79 -21.69 3.40
CA PHE A 253 -5.98 -20.62 3.97
C PHE A 253 -6.86 -19.56 4.64
N LEU A 254 -6.78 -19.43 5.97
CA LEU A 254 -7.61 -18.51 6.77
C LEU A 254 -9.10 -18.63 6.41
N ASP A 255 -9.82 -17.51 6.23
CA ASP A 255 -11.21 -17.44 5.77
C ASP A 255 -11.33 -17.31 4.23
N ALA A 256 -10.26 -17.61 3.48
CA ALA A 256 -10.30 -17.57 2.02
C ALA A 256 -11.35 -18.53 1.44
N THR A 257 -12.05 -18.02 0.43
CA THR A 257 -13.16 -18.68 -0.26
C THR A 257 -12.79 -19.01 -1.71
N ILE A 258 -13.64 -19.73 -2.46
CA ILE A 258 -13.36 -20.10 -3.85
C ILE A 258 -13.04 -18.88 -4.73
N ARG A 259 -13.65 -17.72 -4.47
CA ARG A 259 -13.30 -16.43 -5.09
C ARG A 259 -11.79 -16.16 -5.16
N HIS A 260 -11.11 -16.43 -4.05
CA HIS A 260 -9.69 -16.14 -3.86
C HIS A 260 -8.83 -17.20 -4.53
N PHE A 261 -9.17 -18.47 -4.35
CA PHE A 261 -8.45 -19.57 -4.98
C PHE A 261 -8.60 -19.58 -6.50
N THR A 262 -9.76 -19.23 -7.07
CA THR A 262 -9.88 -19.02 -8.51
C THR A 262 -9.00 -17.87 -8.98
N PHE A 263 -8.99 -16.71 -8.30
CA PHE A 263 -8.12 -15.59 -8.70
C PHE A 263 -6.63 -15.96 -8.63
N MET A 264 -6.24 -16.74 -7.63
CA MET A 264 -4.89 -17.26 -7.47
C MET A 264 -4.52 -18.29 -8.56
N LEU A 265 -5.31 -19.34 -8.73
CA LEU A 265 -5.01 -20.47 -9.62
C LEU A 265 -5.03 -20.06 -11.11
N GLU A 266 -5.96 -19.19 -11.53
CA GLU A 266 -5.96 -18.67 -12.91
C GLU A 266 -4.75 -17.75 -13.17
N GLY A 267 -4.23 -17.06 -12.15
CA GLY A 267 -2.95 -16.34 -12.26
C GLY A 267 -1.74 -17.29 -12.35
N LEU A 268 -1.74 -18.38 -11.57
CA LEU A 268 -0.67 -19.39 -11.61
C LEU A 268 -0.65 -20.17 -12.93
N ARG A 269 -1.77 -20.31 -13.65
CA ARG A 269 -1.81 -20.81 -15.04
C ARG A 269 -1.00 -19.95 -16.00
N GLU A 270 -1.04 -18.62 -15.83
CA GLU A 270 -0.23 -17.70 -16.64
C GLU A 270 1.26 -17.85 -16.29
N VAL A 271 1.59 -18.05 -15.00
CA VAL A 271 2.96 -18.35 -14.55
C VAL A 271 3.47 -19.69 -15.11
N GLU A 272 2.67 -20.76 -15.10
CA GLU A 272 3.04 -22.06 -15.71
C GLU A 272 3.41 -21.89 -17.19
N LYS A 273 2.56 -21.17 -17.93
CA LYS A 273 2.77 -20.89 -19.35
C LYS A 273 4.06 -20.10 -19.59
N GLU A 274 4.26 -18.99 -18.89
CA GLU A 274 5.45 -18.15 -19.07
C GLU A 274 6.74 -18.87 -18.64
N CYS A 275 6.71 -19.65 -17.56
CA CYS A 275 7.84 -20.51 -17.17
C CYS A 275 8.18 -21.51 -18.29
N THR A 276 7.17 -22.15 -18.89
CA THR A 276 7.35 -23.10 -20.00
C THR A 276 7.99 -22.44 -21.22
N GLU A 277 7.53 -21.24 -21.62
CA GLU A 277 8.12 -20.46 -22.72
C GLU A 277 9.60 -20.08 -22.45
N LEU A 278 9.96 -19.89 -21.18
CA LEU A 278 11.32 -19.60 -20.72
C LEU A 278 12.19 -20.83 -20.46
N GLY A 279 11.69 -22.06 -20.65
CA GLY A 279 12.46 -23.29 -20.36
C GLY A 279 12.64 -23.56 -18.86
N ILE A 280 11.69 -23.12 -18.04
CA ILE A 280 11.68 -23.25 -16.58
C ILE A 280 10.49 -24.13 -16.19
N SER A 281 10.69 -25.17 -15.39
CA SER A 281 9.56 -26.02 -14.94
C SER A 281 8.78 -25.34 -13.82
N PHE A 282 7.46 -25.30 -13.94
CA PHE A 282 6.54 -24.92 -12.87
C PHE A 282 5.88 -26.16 -12.28
N HIS A 283 5.86 -26.27 -10.95
CA HIS A 283 5.33 -27.42 -10.21
C HIS A 283 4.29 -26.94 -9.19
N LEU A 284 3.05 -27.43 -9.31
CA LEU A 284 2.00 -27.20 -8.33
C LEU A 284 1.93 -28.39 -7.34
N LEU A 285 2.47 -28.21 -6.15
CA LEU A 285 2.54 -29.23 -5.11
C LEU A 285 1.30 -29.16 -4.21
N ILE A 286 0.40 -30.12 -4.30
CA ILE A 286 -0.83 -30.14 -3.48
C ILE A 286 -0.50 -30.62 -2.04
N GLY A 287 -0.69 -29.74 -1.07
CA GLY A 287 -0.41 -29.96 0.35
C GLY A 287 0.38 -28.81 1.00
N HIS A 288 0.74 -29.00 2.28
CA HIS A 288 1.52 -28.01 3.02
C HIS A 288 2.99 -28.02 2.59
N ALA A 289 3.59 -26.83 2.52
CA ALA A 289 4.97 -26.65 2.06
C ALA A 289 5.99 -27.45 2.89
N LYS A 290 5.85 -27.48 4.23
CA LYS A 290 6.73 -28.23 5.14
C LYS A 290 6.79 -29.74 4.87
N ASP A 291 5.78 -30.30 4.21
CA ASP A 291 5.67 -31.73 3.92
C ASP A 291 6.06 -32.00 2.45
N ARG A 292 5.54 -31.19 1.51
CA ARG A 292 5.75 -31.38 0.07
C ARG A 292 7.07 -30.84 -0.47
N LEU A 293 7.53 -29.69 0.01
CA LEU A 293 8.72 -29.05 -0.53
C LEU A 293 10.02 -29.78 -0.14
N PRO A 294 10.22 -30.24 1.12
CA PRO A 294 11.36 -31.08 1.46
C PRO A 294 11.37 -32.42 0.73
N GLN A 295 10.20 -33.02 0.50
CA GLN A 295 10.06 -34.23 -0.34
C GLN A 295 10.61 -33.95 -1.75
N PHE A 296 10.08 -32.92 -2.43
CA PHE A 296 10.53 -32.51 -3.77
C PHE A 296 12.04 -32.20 -3.81
N VAL A 297 12.56 -31.51 -2.79
CA VAL A 297 13.98 -31.16 -2.68
C VAL A 297 14.87 -32.39 -2.58
N ALA A 298 14.48 -33.39 -1.79
CA ALA A 298 15.23 -34.63 -1.61
C ALA A 298 15.18 -35.53 -2.87
N GLU A 299 14.00 -35.70 -3.45
CA GLU A 299 13.79 -36.53 -4.65
C GLU A 299 14.57 -36.00 -5.87
N ASN A 300 14.66 -34.67 -6.00
CA ASN A 300 15.29 -34.00 -7.15
C ASN A 300 16.66 -33.38 -6.84
N LYS A 301 17.32 -33.81 -5.76
CA LYS A 301 18.65 -33.36 -5.29
C LYS A 301 18.88 -31.84 -5.39
N ILE A 302 17.90 -31.05 -4.97
CA ILE A 302 17.92 -29.59 -5.09
C ILE A 302 18.96 -29.00 -4.13
N GLY A 303 19.90 -28.22 -4.66
CA GLY A 303 21.01 -27.65 -3.88
C GLY A 303 20.67 -26.34 -3.17
N GLY A 304 19.61 -25.65 -3.62
CA GLY A 304 19.18 -24.38 -3.05
C GLY A 304 17.69 -24.09 -3.25
N VAL A 305 17.08 -23.52 -2.23
CA VAL A 305 15.69 -23.04 -2.19
C VAL A 305 15.71 -21.53 -1.94
N VAL A 306 15.01 -20.78 -2.79
CA VAL A 306 14.72 -19.36 -2.63
C VAL A 306 13.23 -19.22 -2.38
N THR A 307 12.80 -18.37 -1.45
CA THR A 307 11.37 -18.03 -1.28
C THR A 307 11.15 -16.51 -1.26
N ASP A 308 9.90 -16.08 -1.46
CA ASP A 308 9.52 -14.67 -1.30
C ASP A 308 9.24 -14.31 0.18
N PHE A 309 8.83 -13.07 0.45
CA PHE A 309 8.61 -12.58 1.82
C PHE A 309 7.19 -12.07 2.05
N SER A 310 6.58 -12.60 3.11
CA SER A 310 5.38 -12.05 3.74
C SER A 310 5.62 -11.83 5.23
N PRO A 311 5.21 -10.69 5.81
CA PRO A 311 5.35 -10.43 7.24
C PRO A 311 4.26 -11.12 8.09
N LEU A 312 3.26 -11.74 7.47
CA LEU A 312 2.14 -12.37 8.17
C LEU A 312 2.57 -13.62 8.95
N ARG A 313 1.95 -13.83 10.12
CA ARG A 313 2.27 -14.90 11.08
C ARG A 313 2.27 -16.30 10.45
N VAL A 314 1.28 -16.60 9.60
CA VAL A 314 1.12 -17.93 8.99
C VAL A 314 2.20 -18.21 7.92
N PRO A 315 2.40 -17.35 6.90
CA PRO A 315 3.54 -17.48 5.99
C PRO A 315 4.91 -17.51 6.68
N MET A 316 5.16 -16.68 7.69
CA MET A 316 6.41 -16.72 8.46
C MET A 316 6.62 -18.08 9.15
N ALA A 317 5.57 -18.64 9.76
CA ALA A 317 5.63 -19.98 10.35
C ALA A 317 5.87 -21.09 9.30
N TRP A 318 5.32 -20.96 8.09
CA TRP A 318 5.61 -21.90 7.00
C TRP A 318 7.08 -21.86 6.56
N VAL A 319 7.67 -20.66 6.47
CA VAL A 319 9.09 -20.48 6.16
C VAL A 319 9.97 -21.11 7.24
N ASP A 320 9.64 -20.89 8.52
CA ASP A 320 10.35 -21.52 9.64
C ASP A 320 10.22 -23.05 9.64
N ASP A 321 9.03 -23.59 9.35
CA ASP A 321 8.78 -25.04 9.33
C ASP A 321 9.45 -25.73 8.14
N VAL A 322 9.43 -25.11 6.95
CA VAL A 322 10.22 -25.56 5.79
C VAL A 322 11.72 -25.53 6.13
N GLY A 323 12.22 -24.45 6.74
CA GLY A 323 13.62 -24.34 7.13
C GLY A 323 14.10 -25.42 8.12
N LYS A 324 13.21 -25.91 8.99
CA LYS A 324 13.49 -27.05 9.90
C LYS A 324 13.45 -28.41 9.19
N ALA A 325 12.60 -28.55 8.16
CA ALA A 325 12.36 -29.81 7.47
C ALA A 325 13.28 -30.05 6.26
N LEU A 326 13.86 -28.99 5.68
CA LEU A 326 14.86 -29.09 4.62
C LEU A 326 16.14 -29.80 5.11
N PRO A 327 16.84 -30.57 4.24
CA PRO A 327 18.14 -31.14 4.56
C PRO A 327 19.17 -30.04 4.89
N LYS A 328 19.98 -30.23 5.94
CA LYS A 328 20.88 -29.20 6.49
C LYS A 328 21.92 -28.64 5.49
N ASN A 329 22.23 -29.40 4.45
CA ASN A 329 23.17 -29.08 3.39
C ASN A 329 22.54 -28.23 2.27
N VAL A 330 21.21 -28.09 2.22
CA VAL A 330 20.51 -27.27 1.23
C VAL A 330 20.58 -25.80 1.63
N HIS A 331 21.00 -24.94 0.70
CA HIS A 331 20.93 -23.50 0.90
C HIS A 331 19.47 -23.04 0.92
N PHE A 332 19.07 -22.25 1.90
CA PHE A 332 17.71 -21.70 1.99
C PHE A 332 17.78 -20.21 2.31
N CYS A 333 17.14 -19.38 1.49
CA CYS A 333 17.03 -17.94 1.72
C CYS A 333 15.66 -17.42 1.32
N LYS A 334 15.27 -16.27 1.91
CA LYS A 334 14.10 -15.50 1.50
C LYS A 334 14.53 -14.18 0.89
N VAL A 335 13.79 -13.73 -0.12
CA VAL A 335 14.04 -12.50 -0.88
C VAL A 335 12.83 -11.58 -0.82
N HIS A 336 13.07 -10.31 -0.53
CA HIS A 336 12.01 -9.31 -0.48
C HIS A 336 11.62 -8.83 -1.88
N ALA A 337 10.59 -9.48 -2.45
CA ALA A 337 10.11 -9.20 -3.80
C ALA A 337 8.83 -8.33 -3.89
N HIS A 338 8.18 -8.05 -2.75
CA HIS A 338 6.90 -7.34 -2.70
C HIS A 338 7.02 -5.81 -2.58
N ASN A 339 7.87 -5.33 -1.67
CA ASN A 339 8.10 -3.90 -1.41
C ASN A 339 9.30 -3.36 -2.18
N ILE A 340 9.30 -2.05 -2.45
CA ILE A 340 10.40 -1.36 -3.09
C ILE A 340 11.61 -1.42 -2.17
N VAL A 341 11.48 -0.94 -0.93
CA VAL A 341 12.50 -1.09 0.11
C VAL A 341 12.17 -2.33 0.94
N PRO A 342 13.11 -3.27 1.17
CA PRO A 342 12.86 -4.44 2.02
C PRO A 342 12.41 -4.02 3.43
N CYS A 343 11.44 -4.71 4.03
CA CYS A 343 10.86 -4.31 5.31
C CYS A 343 11.89 -4.09 6.44
N TRP A 344 12.88 -4.98 6.55
CA TRP A 344 13.99 -4.87 7.51
C TRP A 344 15.01 -3.76 7.16
N GLU A 345 15.12 -3.39 5.89
CA GLU A 345 15.94 -2.27 5.43
C GLU A 345 15.22 -0.93 5.58
N ALA A 346 13.88 -0.89 5.46
CA ALA A 346 13.10 0.34 5.56
C ALA A 346 13.23 0.95 6.97
N SER A 347 12.94 0.17 8.00
CA SER A 347 13.17 0.52 9.42
C SER A 347 13.59 -0.71 10.22
N ASN A 348 14.41 -0.50 11.25
CA ASN A 348 14.86 -1.50 12.22
C ASN A 348 13.88 -1.72 13.40
N GLN A 349 12.72 -1.06 13.35
CA GLN A 349 11.68 -1.08 14.37
C GLN A 349 10.30 -0.86 13.73
N MET A 350 9.24 -1.05 14.53
CA MET A 350 7.89 -0.65 14.15
C MET A 350 7.80 0.89 14.05
N GLU A 351 7.22 1.38 12.97
CA GLU A 351 6.86 2.78 12.80
C GLU A 351 5.38 2.98 13.10
N HIS A 352 5.04 4.01 13.88
CA HIS A 352 3.66 4.30 14.26
C HIS A 352 2.98 5.32 13.34
N GLU A 353 3.75 6.18 12.65
CA GLU A 353 3.24 7.25 11.81
C GLU A 353 3.70 7.08 10.36
N SER A 354 2.82 7.38 9.38
CA SER A 354 3.26 7.48 7.98
C SER A 354 4.33 8.56 7.79
N ARG A 355 4.37 9.59 8.64
CA ARG A 355 5.41 10.63 8.63
C ARG A 355 6.81 10.07 8.89
N THR A 356 7.00 9.20 9.88
CA THR A 356 8.34 8.70 10.23
C THR A 356 8.84 7.69 9.21
N ILE A 357 7.99 6.75 8.78
CA ILE A 357 8.37 5.79 7.75
C ILE A 357 8.58 6.44 6.38
N ARG A 358 7.82 7.49 6.02
CA ARG A 358 8.01 8.24 4.76
C ARG A 358 9.41 8.80 4.62
N LEU A 359 9.96 9.38 5.70
CA LEU A 359 11.33 9.88 5.70
C LEU A 359 12.34 8.73 5.48
N LYS A 360 12.15 7.60 6.17
CA LYS A 360 13.02 6.43 6.06
C LYS A 360 12.98 5.77 4.68
N ILE A 361 11.80 5.56 4.10
CA ILE A 361 11.63 5.02 2.74
C ILE A 361 12.19 5.99 1.71
N ASN A 362 11.80 7.27 1.75
CA ASN A 362 12.23 8.25 0.74
C ASN A 362 13.76 8.43 0.71
N SER A 363 14.42 8.36 1.87
CA SER A 363 15.90 8.39 1.95
C SER A 363 16.61 7.23 1.23
N LYS A 364 15.87 6.16 0.90
CA LYS A 364 16.37 4.91 0.31
C LYS A 364 15.83 4.66 -1.11
N LEU A 365 14.82 5.40 -1.57
CA LEU A 365 14.22 5.16 -2.90
C LEU A 365 15.25 5.22 -4.04
N SER A 366 16.27 6.06 -3.98
CA SER A 366 17.35 6.10 -4.98
C SER A 366 18.19 4.81 -5.07
N GLU A 367 18.30 4.04 -3.99
CA GLU A 367 18.99 2.73 -3.97
C GLU A 367 18.08 1.60 -4.46
N TYR A 368 16.77 1.68 -4.19
CA TYR A 368 15.86 0.54 -4.31
C TYR A 368 14.81 0.64 -5.42
N LEU A 369 14.38 1.84 -5.82
CA LEU A 369 13.44 2.10 -6.92
C LEU A 369 14.19 2.12 -8.26
N THR A 370 14.88 1.01 -8.55
CA THR A 370 15.58 0.79 -9.81
C THR A 370 14.66 0.15 -10.84
N GLU A 371 15.06 0.16 -12.10
CA GLU A 371 14.48 -0.75 -13.10
C GLU A 371 14.91 -2.20 -12.81
N PHE A 372 14.15 -3.17 -13.31
CA PHE A 372 14.39 -4.60 -13.18
C PHE A 372 15.25 -5.14 -14.32
N PRO A 373 16.18 -6.09 -14.08
CA PRO A 373 16.81 -6.86 -15.15
C PRO A 373 15.78 -7.77 -15.85
N PRO A 374 16.05 -8.24 -17.09
CA PRO A 374 15.15 -9.16 -17.76
C PRO A 374 15.27 -10.56 -17.16
N VAL A 375 14.13 -11.25 -16.99
CA VAL A 375 14.12 -12.72 -16.92
C VAL A 375 14.53 -13.24 -18.29
N CYS A 376 15.51 -14.15 -18.34
CA CYS A 376 16.00 -14.72 -19.59
C CYS A 376 15.47 -16.15 -19.79
N LYS A 377 15.55 -16.66 -21.03
CA LYS A 377 15.32 -18.09 -21.28
C LYS A 377 16.40 -18.87 -20.56
N HIS A 378 16.01 -19.85 -19.75
CA HIS A 378 16.94 -20.69 -19.01
C HIS A 378 17.67 -21.65 -19.95
N THR A 379 18.96 -21.88 -19.71
CA THR A 379 19.85 -22.62 -20.62
C THR A 379 20.09 -24.07 -20.21
N TYR A 380 19.55 -24.49 -19.07
CA TYR A 380 19.75 -25.82 -18.50
C TYR A 380 18.39 -26.50 -18.38
N ASP A 381 18.12 -27.44 -19.27
CA ASP A 381 16.82 -28.11 -19.35
C ASP A 381 16.55 -28.94 -18.10
N ALA A 382 15.35 -28.79 -17.54
CA ALA A 382 14.89 -29.62 -16.44
C ALA A 382 14.71 -31.08 -16.90
N PRO A 383 15.25 -32.08 -16.18
CA PRO A 383 15.11 -33.49 -16.57
C PRO A 383 13.68 -34.02 -16.46
N PHE A 384 12.78 -33.28 -15.82
CA PHE A 384 11.35 -33.57 -15.70
C PHE A 384 10.53 -32.28 -15.79
N SER A 385 9.45 -32.33 -16.57
CA SER A 385 8.43 -31.28 -16.60
C SER A 385 7.08 -31.97 -16.80
N GLN A 386 6.17 -31.77 -15.86
CA GLN A 386 4.81 -32.31 -15.93
C GLN A 386 3.84 -31.13 -15.89
N SER A 387 2.92 -31.08 -16.86
CA SER A 387 1.83 -30.10 -16.87
C SER A 387 0.97 -30.25 -15.63
N VAL A 388 0.59 -29.15 -15.02
CA VAL A 388 -0.21 -29.12 -13.80
C VAL A 388 -1.63 -29.66 -14.05
N ASP A 389 -2.06 -30.62 -13.23
CA ASP A 389 -3.46 -31.02 -13.18
C ASP A 389 -4.28 -29.97 -12.39
N TRP A 390 -4.75 -28.98 -13.12
CA TRP A 390 -5.60 -27.92 -12.57
C TRP A 390 -6.97 -28.43 -12.09
N ALA A 391 -7.47 -29.57 -12.58
CA ALA A 391 -8.73 -30.15 -12.11
C ALA A 391 -8.55 -30.80 -10.73
N ALA A 392 -7.44 -31.52 -10.51
CA ALA A 392 -7.04 -31.99 -9.19
C ALA A 392 -6.77 -30.83 -8.22
N ALA A 393 -6.14 -29.75 -8.69
CA ALA A 393 -5.92 -28.55 -7.89
C ALA A 393 -7.23 -27.97 -7.34
N TYR A 394 -8.23 -27.71 -8.21
CA TYR A 394 -9.56 -27.25 -7.77
C TYR A 394 -10.30 -28.27 -6.88
N SER A 395 -10.16 -29.56 -7.17
CA SER A 395 -10.80 -30.63 -6.39
C SER A 395 -10.20 -30.81 -4.99
N SER A 396 -8.99 -30.31 -4.75
CA SER A 396 -8.30 -30.37 -3.45
C SER A 396 -8.71 -29.28 -2.44
N LEU A 397 -9.60 -28.35 -2.83
CA LEU A 397 -9.91 -27.15 -2.04
C LEU A 397 -11.04 -27.37 -1.02
N GLU A 398 -10.72 -27.18 0.26
CA GLU A 398 -11.64 -27.26 1.41
C GLU A 398 -12.13 -25.87 1.85
N VAL A 399 -12.68 -25.11 0.89
CA VAL A 399 -13.06 -23.70 1.07
C VAL A 399 -14.55 -23.45 0.87
N ASP A 400 -15.04 -22.30 1.35
CA ASP A 400 -16.41 -21.84 1.11
C ASP A 400 -16.62 -21.57 -0.39
N GLN A 401 -17.45 -22.42 -1.01
CA GLN A 401 -17.82 -22.38 -2.43
C GLN A 401 -18.94 -21.37 -2.74
N THR A 402 -19.58 -20.78 -1.72
CA THR A 402 -20.75 -19.89 -1.90
C THR A 402 -20.34 -18.48 -2.31
N VAL A 403 -19.16 -18.01 -1.88
CA VAL A 403 -18.60 -16.71 -2.27
C VAL A 403 -17.91 -16.85 -3.63
N ARG A 404 -18.70 -16.66 -4.69
CA ARG A 404 -18.28 -16.86 -6.09
C ARG A 404 -17.12 -15.94 -6.52
N PRO A 405 -16.31 -16.37 -7.51
CA PRO A 405 -15.35 -15.52 -8.21
C PRO A 405 -15.97 -14.21 -8.72
N VAL A 406 -15.14 -13.19 -8.92
CA VAL A 406 -15.58 -11.90 -9.45
C VAL A 406 -15.52 -11.89 -10.98
N GLU A 407 -16.37 -11.08 -11.61
CA GLU A 407 -16.41 -10.91 -13.07
C GLU A 407 -15.63 -9.66 -13.53
N TRP A 408 -15.38 -8.69 -12.65
CA TRP A 408 -14.78 -7.40 -12.99
C TRP A 408 -13.24 -7.40 -13.02
N ALA A 409 -12.59 -8.34 -12.33
CA ALA A 409 -11.14 -8.46 -12.24
C ALA A 409 -10.69 -9.79 -12.84
N LYS A 410 -10.10 -9.75 -14.04
CA LYS A 410 -9.48 -10.93 -14.65
C LYS A 410 -8.10 -11.18 -14.02
N PRO A 411 -7.82 -12.40 -13.49
CA PRO A 411 -6.53 -12.69 -12.88
C PRO A 411 -5.39 -12.78 -13.92
N GLY A 412 -4.14 -12.75 -13.43
CA GLY A 412 -2.93 -12.84 -14.24
C GLY A 412 -2.12 -11.54 -14.25
N TYR A 413 -0.81 -11.64 -14.51
CA TYR A 413 0.10 -10.51 -14.67
C TYR A 413 -0.34 -9.63 -15.86
N LEU A 414 -0.68 -10.24 -17.00
CA LEU A 414 -1.12 -9.52 -18.20
C LEU A 414 -2.33 -8.63 -17.92
N SER A 415 -3.37 -9.16 -17.28
CA SER A 415 -4.57 -8.37 -16.96
C SER A 415 -4.38 -7.36 -15.84
N GLY A 416 -3.45 -7.61 -14.92
CA GLY A 416 -3.02 -6.58 -13.97
C GLY A 416 -2.26 -5.43 -14.64
N MET A 417 -1.42 -5.72 -15.64
CA MET A 417 -0.71 -4.72 -16.42
C MET A 417 -1.67 -3.91 -17.33
N GLN A 418 -2.68 -4.55 -17.92
CA GLN A 418 -3.79 -3.86 -18.62
C GLN A 418 -4.55 -2.91 -17.68
N MET A 419 -4.84 -3.33 -16.44
CA MET A 419 -5.50 -2.47 -15.44
C MET A 419 -4.63 -1.28 -15.03
N LEU A 420 -3.32 -1.49 -14.87
CA LEU A 420 -2.34 -0.42 -14.60
C LEU A 420 -2.27 0.59 -15.75
N GLU A 421 -2.24 0.12 -17.00
CA GLU A 421 -2.25 0.99 -18.17
C GLU A 421 -3.53 1.82 -18.24
N SER A 422 -4.68 1.19 -18.02
CA SER A 422 -6.00 1.82 -17.97
C SER A 422 -6.06 2.90 -16.87
N PHE A 423 -5.51 2.62 -15.68
CA PHE A 423 -5.40 3.63 -14.62
C PHE A 423 -4.56 4.84 -15.08
N CYS A 424 -3.34 4.61 -15.57
CA CYS A 424 -2.43 5.66 -16.02
C CYS A 424 -3.01 6.52 -17.16
N LYS A 425 -3.66 5.90 -18.16
CA LYS A 425 -4.21 6.60 -19.34
C LYS A 425 -5.51 7.36 -19.04
N TYR A 426 -6.39 6.83 -18.16
CA TYR A 426 -7.76 7.35 -18.06
C TYR A 426 -8.15 7.94 -16.70
N ARG A 427 -7.65 7.39 -15.57
CA ARG A 427 -8.11 7.73 -14.21
C ARG A 427 -7.08 8.51 -13.38
N LEU A 428 -5.79 8.31 -13.64
CA LEU A 428 -4.69 8.92 -12.87
C LEU A 428 -4.81 10.45 -12.77
N LYS A 429 -5.21 11.13 -13.84
CA LYS A 429 -5.39 12.59 -13.84
C LYS A 429 -6.34 13.08 -12.73
N ASP A 430 -7.42 12.33 -12.46
CA ASP A 430 -8.50 12.71 -11.52
C ASP A 430 -8.26 12.12 -10.11
N TYR A 431 -7.27 11.24 -9.94
CA TYR A 431 -7.03 10.47 -8.71
C TYR A 431 -6.98 11.32 -7.43
N VAL A 432 -6.29 12.46 -7.42
CA VAL A 432 -6.24 13.32 -6.23
C VAL A 432 -7.59 13.94 -5.86
N ALA A 433 -8.40 14.30 -6.84
CA ALA A 433 -9.71 14.89 -6.62
C ALA A 433 -10.72 13.85 -6.13
N ASP A 434 -10.78 12.70 -6.82
CA ASP A 434 -11.91 11.77 -6.72
C ASP A 434 -11.62 10.43 -6.02
N ARG A 435 -10.39 10.11 -5.60
CA ARG A 435 -10.09 8.83 -4.90
C ARG A 435 -10.93 8.56 -3.63
N ASN A 436 -11.47 9.61 -3.03
CA ASN A 436 -12.32 9.53 -1.83
C ASN A 436 -13.82 9.50 -2.16
N ASN A 437 -14.19 9.66 -3.44
CA ASN A 437 -15.57 9.68 -3.89
C ASN A 437 -15.98 8.28 -4.42
N PRO A 438 -16.73 7.48 -3.64
CA PRO A 438 -17.09 6.11 -4.04
C PRO A 438 -18.06 6.05 -5.23
N THR A 439 -18.57 7.20 -5.73
CA THR A 439 -19.42 7.24 -6.92
C THR A 439 -18.64 7.50 -8.22
N VAL A 440 -17.31 7.61 -8.15
CA VAL A 440 -16.43 7.88 -9.30
C VAL A 440 -15.36 6.80 -9.40
N ASP A 441 -15.21 6.19 -10.58
CA ASP A 441 -14.10 5.27 -10.87
C ASP A 441 -12.82 6.07 -11.11
N ALA A 442 -12.20 6.56 -10.03
CA ALA A 442 -10.96 7.33 -10.04
C ALA A 442 -9.75 6.54 -9.53
N ILE A 443 -9.97 5.44 -8.81
CA ILE A 443 -8.91 4.63 -8.20
C ILE A 443 -8.25 3.66 -9.21
N SER A 444 -7.10 3.08 -8.84
CA SER A 444 -6.38 2.18 -9.75
C SER A 444 -7.04 0.82 -9.93
N ASN A 445 -7.86 0.38 -8.95
CA ASN A 445 -8.43 -0.96 -8.83
C ASN A 445 -7.38 -2.10 -8.76
N LEU A 446 -6.09 -1.80 -8.59
CA LEU A 446 -4.98 -2.76 -8.68
C LEU A 446 -4.77 -3.65 -7.44
N SER A 447 -5.46 -3.40 -6.32
CA SER A 447 -5.20 -4.10 -5.06
C SER A 447 -5.33 -5.64 -5.11
N PRO A 448 -6.20 -6.28 -5.92
CA PRO A 448 -6.19 -7.74 -6.07
C PRO A 448 -4.87 -8.26 -6.66
N TRP A 449 -4.39 -7.65 -7.74
CA TRP A 449 -3.16 -8.05 -8.40
C TRP A 449 -1.91 -7.74 -7.56
N PHE A 450 -1.96 -6.71 -6.72
CA PHE A 450 -0.91 -6.45 -5.74
C PHE A 450 -0.93 -7.48 -4.60
N HIS A 451 -2.10 -7.81 -4.03
CA HIS A 451 -2.22 -8.80 -2.94
C HIS A 451 -1.64 -10.18 -3.31
N PHE A 452 -2.05 -10.72 -4.46
CA PHE A 452 -1.51 -11.99 -4.98
C PHE A 452 -0.10 -11.83 -5.61
N GLY A 453 0.47 -10.62 -5.61
CA GLY A 453 1.76 -10.34 -6.23
C GLY A 453 1.82 -10.66 -7.72
N GLN A 454 0.69 -10.64 -8.42
CA GLN A 454 0.59 -10.79 -9.88
C GLN A 454 1.13 -9.56 -10.62
N VAL A 455 1.15 -8.38 -9.97
CA VAL A 455 1.84 -7.18 -10.48
C VAL A 455 2.78 -6.64 -9.41
N SER A 456 4.02 -6.32 -9.81
CA SER A 456 4.99 -5.64 -8.96
C SER A 456 4.58 -4.19 -8.69
N ILE A 457 4.53 -3.76 -7.43
CA ILE A 457 4.25 -2.35 -7.14
C ILE A 457 5.43 -1.46 -7.56
N GLN A 458 6.67 -1.96 -7.46
CA GLN A 458 7.83 -1.23 -8.00
C GLN A 458 7.66 -0.96 -9.50
N ARG A 459 7.14 -1.93 -10.28
CA ARG A 459 6.74 -1.69 -11.68
C ARG A 459 5.65 -0.63 -11.79
N ALA A 460 4.58 -0.73 -11.00
CA ALA A 460 3.49 0.24 -11.03
C ALA A 460 3.98 1.67 -10.76
N ILE A 461 4.90 1.87 -9.81
CA ILE A 461 5.51 3.18 -9.55
C ILE A 461 6.38 3.65 -10.72
N LEU A 462 7.24 2.78 -11.28
CA LEU A 462 8.05 3.13 -12.46
C LEU A 462 7.18 3.55 -13.66
N THR A 463 6.04 2.90 -13.87
CA THR A 463 5.08 3.25 -14.93
C THR A 463 4.33 4.54 -14.63
N VAL A 464 3.78 4.71 -13.43
CA VAL A 464 3.02 5.92 -13.04
C VAL A 464 3.93 7.17 -13.01
N SER A 465 5.20 7.02 -12.63
CA SER A 465 6.18 8.12 -12.62
C SER A 465 6.46 8.72 -14.00
N GLN A 466 6.17 8.01 -15.09
CA GLN A 466 6.28 8.55 -16.45
C GLN A 466 5.25 9.68 -16.72
N TYR A 467 4.18 9.74 -15.93
CA TYR A 467 3.14 10.77 -16.00
C TYR A 467 3.39 11.94 -15.04
N GLN A 468 4.52 11.98 -14.34
CA GLN A 468 4.85 13.00 -13.34
C GLN A 468 4.83 14.44 -13.89
N SER A 469 5.20 14.63 -15.16
CA SER A 469 5.15 15.93 -15.84
C SER A 469 3.72 16.38 -16.19
N LEU A 470 2.78 15.45 -16.30
CA LEU A 470 1.38 15.71 -16.68
C LEU A 470 0.48 15.85 -15.43
N TYR A 471 0.62 14.93 -14.47
CA TYR A 471 -0.32 14.75 -13.36
C TYR A 471 0.40 14.69 -12.00
N LYS A 472 1.41 15.56 -11.78
CA LYS A 472 2.30 15.54 -10.61
C LYS A 472 1.59 15.26 -9.28
N ALA A 473 0.55 16.02 -8.95
CA ALA A 473 -0.16 15.86 -7.67
C ALA A 473 -0.76 14.45 -7.52
N SER A 474 -1.38 13.93 -8.58
CA SER A 474 -1.97 12.59 -8.60
C SER A 474 -0.93 11.48 -8.55
N VAL A 475 0.20 11.64 -9.24
CA VAL A 475 1.34 10.70 -9.17
C VAL A 475 1.95 10.70 -7.76
N ASP A 476 2.28 11.86 -7.21
CA ASP A 476 2.83 12.00 -5.85
C ASP A 476 1.89 11.35 -4.81
N LYS A 477 0.57 11.57 -4.93
CA LYS A 477 -0.40 10.96 -4.01
C LYS A 477 -0.60 9.47 -4.25
N TYR A 478 -0.53 9.00 -5.50
CA TYR A 478 -0.55 7.56 -5.77
C TYR A 478 0.68 6.86 -5.17
N ILE A 479 1.87 7.49 -5.25
CA ILE A 479 3.10 6.99 -4.61
C ILE A 479 2.95 6.98 -3.07
N ASP A 480 2.35 8.00 -2.46
CA ASP A 480 2.10 8.01 -1.01
C ASP A 480 1.23 6.81 -0.57
N GLU A 481 0.11 6.55 -1.26
CA GLU A 481 -0.77 5.39 -0.98
C GLU A 481 -0.09 4.05 -1.32
N ALA A 482 0.47 3.91 -2.52
CA ALA A 482 1.01 2.67 -3.04
C ALA A 482 2.46 2.38 -2.61
N VAL A 483 3.11 3.24 -1.83
CA VAL A 483 4.43 2.95 -1.22
C VAL A 483 4.37 3.17 0.29
N ILE A 484 4.11 4.40 0.73
CA ILE A 484 4.26 4.74 2.16
C ILE A 484 3.26 3.99 3.03
N TRP A 485 1.97 3.97 2.65
CA TRP A 485 0.95 3.31 3.46
C TRP A 485 1.03 1.77 3.38
N ARG A 486 1.34 1.16 2.22
CA ARG A 486 1.58 -0.30 2.18
C ARG A 486 2.84 -0.73 2.92
N GLU A 487 3.97 -0.05 2.71
CA GLU A 487 5.22 -0.47 3.34
C GLU A 487 5.17 -0.22 4.87
N LEU A 488 4.33 0.72 5.33
CA LEU A 488 3.93 0.83 6.74
C LEU A 488 3.11 -0.36 7.23
N ALA A 489 2.17 -0.86 6.43
CA ALA A 489 1.37 -2.03 6.76
C ALA A 489 2.22 -3.31 6.90
N ASP A 490 3.16 -3.51 5.97
CA ASP A 490 4.15 -4.58 6.04
C ASP A 490 5.07 -4.42 7.27
N ASN A 491 5.55 -3.20 7.55
CA ASN A 491 6.36 -2.88 8.73
C ASN A 491 5.63 -3.20 10.05
N LEU A 492 4.35 -2.80 10.17
CA LEU A 492 3.53 -3.10 11.33
C LEU A 492 3.43 -4.61 11.53
N CYS A 493 3.02 -5.36 10.50
CA CYS A 493 2.82 -6.81 10.64
C CYS A 493 4.12 -7.55 10.94
N TYR A 494 5.26 -7.05 10.44
CA TYR A 494 6.57 -7.65 10.67
C TYR A 494 7.06 -7.49 12.12
N TYR A 495 6.91 -6.30 12.70
CA TYR A 495 7.38 -6.01 14.06
C TYR A 495 6.35 -6.32 15.16
N ASN A 496 5.04 -6.30 14.84
CA ASN A 496 3.96 -6.53 15.80
C ASN A 496 3.36 -7.94 15.65
N LYS A 497 3.82 -8.88 16.48
CA LYS A 497 3.29 -10.27 16.48
C LYS A 497 1.78 -10.37 16.76
N ASN A 498 1.19 -9.31 17.31
CA ASN A 498 -0.21 -9.21 17.75
C ASN A 498 -1.05 -8.34 16.80
N TYR A 499 -0.61 -8.12 15.55
CA TYR A 499 -1.21 -7.21 14.56
C TYR A 499 -2.71 -7.38 14.29
N ASP A 500 -3.28 -8.55 14.57
CA ASP A 500 -4.69 -8.95 14.37
C ASP A 500 -5.51 -8.94 15.67
N SER A 501 -4.99 -8.34 16.74
CA SER A 501 -5.59 -8.33 18.08
C SER A 501 -5.49 -6.96 18.76
N LEU A 502 -6.32 -6.73 19.78
CA LEU A 502 -6.23 -5.51 20.60
C LEU A 502 -4.90 -5.38 21.34
N ASP A 503 -4.18 -6.47 21.61
CA ASP A 503 -2.87 -6.38 22.28
C ASP A 503 -1.80 -5.76 21.39
N GLY A 504 -1.97 -5.81 20.06
CA GLY A 504 -1.15 -5.09 19.10
C GLY A 504 -1.41 -3.58 19.04
N ALA A 505 -2.42 -3.07 19.76
CA ALA A 505 -2.74 -1.65 19.80
C ALA A 505 -1.78 -0.84 20.70
N PRO A 506 -1.55 0.46 20.40
CA PRO A 506 -0.93 1.41 21.31
C PRO A 506 -1.62 1.47 22.67
N ASP A 507 -0.85 1.71 23.75
CA ASP A 507 -1.38 1.68 25.12
C ASP A 507 -2.48 2.72 25.36
N TRP A 508 -2.39 3.90 24.75
CA TRP A 508 -3.44 4.92 24.83
C TRP A 508 -4.75 4.43 24.21
N ALA A 509 -4.69 3.68 23.09
CA ALA A 509 -5.86 3.16 22.39
C ALA A 509 -6.51 2.03 23.20
N LYS A 510 -5.71 1.17 23.83
CA LYS A 510 -6.20 0.15 24.78
C LYS A 510 -6.82 0.79 26.03
N ALA A 511 -6.25 1.89 26.53
CA ALA A 511 -6.77 2.60 27.70
C ALA A 511 -8.16 3.21 27.42
N THR A 512 -8.31 3.99 26.36
CA THR A 512 -9.61 4.62 26.01
C THR A 512 -10.67 3.57 25.65
N LEU A 513 -10.30 2.47 24.98
CA LEU A 513 -11.24 1.37 24.70
C LEU A 513 -11.73 0.64 25.96
N ARG A 514 -10.90 0.55 27.00
CA ARG A 514 -11.28 -0.01 28.31
C ARG A 514 -12.15 0.97 29.12
N GLU A 515 -11.87 2.26 29.04
CA GLU A 515 -12.68 3.31 29.66
C GLU A 515 -14.12 3.29 29.11
N HIS A 516 -14.26 3.24 27.79
CA HIS A 516 -15.55 3.14 27.08
C HIS A 516 -16.09 1.70 26.94
N GLU A 517 -15.56 0.72 27.68
CA GLU A 517 -16.02 -0.66 27.56
C GLU A 517 -17.45 -0.83 28.10
N ARG A 518 -17.86 -0.02 29.08
CA ARG A 518 -19.19 -0.10 29.74
C ARG A 518 -20.27 0.79 29.11
N ASP A 519 -19.92 1.58 28.10
CA ASP A 519 -20.86 2.49 27.45
C ASP A 519 -22.01 1.70 26.80
N ARG A 520 -23.24 2.21 26.91
CA ARG A 520 -24.38 1.58 26.25
C ARG A 520 -24.29 1.82 24.74
N ARG A 521 -24.13 0.75 23.96
CA ARG A 521 -24.24 0.81 22.49
C ARG A 521 -25.70 1.01 22.10
N GLU A 522 -25.95 1.86 21.10
CA GLU A 522 -27.30 2.10 20.57
C GLU A 522 -27.82 0.87 19.79
N TYR A 523 -26.94 0.24 19.00
CA TYR A 523 -27.18 -0.99 18.26
C TYR A 523 -26.12 -2.03 18.62
N VAL A 524 -26.49 -3.31 18.60
CA VAL A 524 -25.55 -4.43 18.66
C VAL A 524 -25.95 -5.44 17.60
N TYR A 525 -25.12 -5.63 16.58
CA TYR A 525 -25.37 -6.56 15.49
C TYR A 525 -24.53 -7.81 15.62
N THR A 526 -25.14 -8.96 15.35
CA THR A 526 -24.40 -10.21 15.20
C THR A 526 -23.56 -10.19 13.92
N ARG A 527 -22.46 -10.95 13.89
CA ARG A 527 -21.64 -11.18 12.69
C ARG A 527 -22.49 -11.51 11.45
N LYS A 528 -23.55 -12.31 11.60
CA LYS A 528 -24.47 -12.70 10.50
C LYS A 528 -25.30 -11.54 9.97
N GLN A 529 -25.66 -10.55 10.79
CA GLN A 529 -26.38 -9.34 10.34
C GLN A 529 -25.43 -8.40 9.61
N PHE A 530 -24.21 -8.19 10.13
CA PHE A 530 -23.17 -7.47 9.41
C PHE A 530 -22.86 -8.13 8.06
N GLU A 531 -22.58 -9.43 8.04
CA GLU A 531 -22.28 -10.21 6.82
C GLU A 531 -23.32 -10.04 5.71
N ARG A 532 -24.60 -9.96 6.09
CA ARG A 532 -25.74 -9.84 5.16
C ARG A 532 -26.13 -8.40 4.82
N GLY A 533 -25.44 -7.38 5.33
CA GLY A 533 -25.87 -5.98 5.15
C GLY A 533 -27.24 -5.70 5.77
N GLN A 534 -27.47 -6.18 7.00
CA GLN A 534 -28.75 -6.08 7.73
C GLN A 534 -28.64 -5.15 8.94
N THR A 535 -28.07 -3.95 8.74
CA THR A 535 -28.04 -2.87 9.74
C THR A 535 -29.13 -1.83 9.47
N HIS A 536 -29.35 -0.90 10.40
CA HIS A 536 -30.26 0.24 10.21
C HIS A 536 -29.72 1.26 9.19
N ASP A 537 -28.42 1.28 8.93
CA ASP A 537 -27.76 2.27 8.09
C ASP A 537 -27.65 1.76 6.63
N PRO A 538 -28.36 2.37 5.66
CA PRO A 538 -28.32 1.95 4.27
C PRO A 538 -26.96 2.19 3.60
N LEU A 539 -26.16 3.16 4.06
CA LEU A 539 -24.81 3.40 3.55
C LEU A 539 -23.86 2.29 4.00
N TRP A 540 -23.98 1.83 5.25
CA TRP A 540 -23.21 0.68 5.73
C TRP A 540 -23.58 -0.61 4.98
N ASN A 541 -24.87 -0.84 4.79
CA ASN A 541 -25.37 -1.98 4.02
C ASN A 541 -24.90 -1.93 2.55
N ALA A 542 -24.80 -0.74 1.95
CA ALA A 542 -24.21 -0.56 0.62
C ALA A 542 -22.70 -0.84 0.60
N ALA A 543 -21.95 -0.33 1.58
CA ALA A 543 -20.50 -0.56 1.70
C ALA A 543 -20.14 -2.05 1.88
N GLN A 544 -20.94 -2.79 2.65
CA GLN A 544 -20.80 -4.25 2.81
C GLN A 544 -20.95 -5.00 1.47
N ASN A 545 -21.78 -4.50 0.55
CA ASN A 545 -21.97 -5.07 -0.78
C ASN A 545 -20.96 -4.54 -1.82
N GLN A 546 -20.47 -3.31 -1.67
CA GLN A 546 -19.56 -2.61 -2.60
C GLN A 546 -18.41 -1.96 -1.83
N ASN A 547 -17.34 -2.74 -1.58
CA ASN A 547 -16.33 -2.41 -0.59
C ASN A 547 -15.21 -1.46 -1.10
N HIS A 548 -15.60 -0.28 -1.56
CA HIS A 548 -14.70 0.79 -2.03
C HIS A 548 -13.74 1.25 -0.92
N CYS A 549 -12.49 1.58 -1.27
CA CYS A 549 -11.42 1.82 -0.30
C CYS A 549 -11.74 2.92 0.73
N PHE A 550 -12.38 4.03 0.32
CA PHE A 550 -12.82 5.08 1.23
C PHE A 550 -13.91 4.60 2.21
N LEU A 551 -14.85 3.77 1.73
CA LEU A 551 -15.94 3.24 2.55
C LEU A 551 -15.45 2.21 3.58
N ARG A 552 -14.34 1.50 3.32
CA ARG A 552 -13.72 0.55 4.30
C ARG A 552 -13.45 1.20 5.66
N MET A 553 -13.02 2.47 5.68
CA MET A 553 -12.75 3.20 6.94
C MET A 553 -14.03 3.43 7.76
N TYR A 554 -15.10 3.89 7.09
CA TYR A 554 -16.41 4.10 7.72
C TYR A 554 -17.04 2.77 8.14
N TRP A 555 -16.97 1.76 7.26
CA TRP A 555 -17.48 0.41 7.49
C TRP A 555 -16.86 -0.23 8.74
N ALA A 556 -15.53 -0.17 8.89
CA ALA A 556 -14.82 -0.69 10.05
C ALA A 556 -15.15 0.09 11.35
N LYS A 557 -15.23 1.43 11.28
CA LYS A 557 -15.63 2.27 12.43
C LYS A 557 -17.02 1.90 12.94
N LYS A 558 -17.98 1.68 12.05
CA LYS A 558 -19.34 1.28 12.40
C LYS A 558 -19.47 -0.16 12.92
N ILE A 559 -18.61 -1.08 12.49
CA ILE A 559 -18.56 -2.43 13.10
C ILE A 559 -18.28 -2.33 14.60
N LEU A 560 -17.34 -1.50 15.05
CA LEU A 560 -17.14 -1.26 16.49
C LEU A 560 -18.35 -0.60 17.14
N GLU A 561 -18.81 0.52 16.57
CA GLU A 561 -19.89 1.30 17.15
C GLU A 561 -21.12 0.44 17.46
N TRP A 562 -21.33 -0.61 16.65
CA TRP A 562 -22.46 -1.54 16.76
C TRP A 562 -22.06 -2.99 17.11
N SER A 563 -20.93 -3.21 17.79
CA SER A 563 -20.52 -4.50 18.38
C SER A 563 -20.53 -4.45 19.91
N ALA A 564 -20.69 -5.60 20.58
CA ALA A 564 -20.74 -5.64 22.04
C ALA A 564 -19.37 -5.32 22.70
N SER A 565 -18.27 -5.59 22.01
CA SER A 565 -16.91 -5.25 22.47
C SER A 565 -15.97 -4.88 21.32
N PRO A 566 -14.86 -4.17 21.58
CA PRO A 566 -13.84 -3.89 20.56
C PRO A 566 -13.13 -5.14 20.05
N SER A 567 -13.06 -6.20 20.85
CA SER A 567 -12.45 -7.47 20.44
C SER A 567 -13.36 -8.23 19.47
N GLU A 568 -14.67 -8.23 19.72
CA GLU A 568 -15.65 -8.77 18.78
C GLU A 568 -15.66 -7.97 17.47
N ALA A 569 -15.64 -6.63 17.57
CA ALA A 569 -15.60 -5.74 16.42
C ALA A 569 -14.41 -6.03 15.50
N LEU A 570 -13.20 -6.15 16.06
CA LEU A 570 -11.99 -6.49 15.31
C LEU A 570 -12.10 -7.87 14.67
N SER A 571 -12.59 -8.87 15.41
CA SER A 571 -12.82 -10.23 14.87
C SER A 571 -13.83 -10.26 13.72
N VAL A 572 -14.91 -9.48 13.80
CA VAL A 572 -15.92 -9.36 12.74
C VAL A 572 -15.35 -8.63 11.52
N ALA A 573 -14.64 -7.51 11.71
CA ALA A 573 -14.04 -6.75 10.63
C ALA A 573 -12.99 -7.57 9.86
N ILE A 574 -12.09 -8.26 10.58
CA ILE A 574 -11.12 -9.17 9.97
C ILE A 574 -11.82 -10.29 9.20
N TYR A 575 -12.78 -10.99 9.83
CA TYR A 575 -13.52 -12.08 9.17
C TYR A 575 -14.18 -11.65 7.86
N LEU A 576 -14.89 -10.52 7.86
CA LEU A 576 -15.59 -10.03 6.67
C LEU A 576 -14.61 -9.55 5.59
N ASN A 577 -13.53 -8.87 5.97
CA ASN A 577 -12.47 -8.50 5.03
C ASN A 577 -11.84 -9.74 4.38
N ASP A 578 -11.43 -10.70 5.19
CA ASP A 578 -10.67 -11.88 4.78
C ASP A 578 -11.52 -12.95 4.07
N LYS A 579 -12.86 -12.88 4.20
CA LYS A 579 -13.81 -13.74 3.48
C LYS A 579 -14.25 -13.18 2.12
N TYR A 580 -14.40 -11.87 1.99
CA TYR A 580 -15.06 -11.25 0.82
C TYR A 580 -14.13 -10.44 -0.09
N ASN A 581 -13.11 -9.78 0.47
CA ASN A 581 -12.24 -8.89 -0.30
C ASN A 581 -11.11 -9.68 -0.97
N LEU A 582 -10.97 -9.52 -2.29
CA LEU A 582 -9.86 -10.11 -3.05
C LEU A 582 -8.48 -9.69 -2.53
N ASP A 583 -8.38 -8.51 -1.95
CA ASP A 583 -7.18 -7.92 -1.32
C ASP A 583 -7.16 -8.05 0.22
N GLY A 584 -8.03 -8.89 0.81
CA GLY A 584 -8.00 -9.27 2.22
C GLY A 584 -6.92 -10.29 2.56
N ARG A 585 -6.81 -10.73 3.82
CA ARG A 585 -5.75 -11.62 4.34
C ARG A 585 -4.35 -11.06 4.09
N ASP A 586 -4.23 -9.75 4.18
CA ASP A 586 -3.11 -8.96 3.71
C ASP A 586 -2.66 -7.98 4.80
N PRO A 587 -1.35 -7.63 4.90
CA PRO A 587 -0.89 -6.60 5.82
C PRO A 587 -1.71 -5.30 5.74
N ASN A 588 -2.14 -4.88 4.55
CA ASN A 588 -2.99 -3.69 4.37
C ASN A 588 -4.39 -3.82 5.01
N GLY A 589 -4.89 -5.05 5.16
CA GLY A 589 -6.17 -5.33 5.81
C GLY A 589 -6.09 -5.30 7.33
N TYR A 590 -4.98 -5.77 7.91
CA TYR A 590 -4.77 -5.73 9.37
C TYR A 590 -4.31 -4.36 9.84
N ALA A 591 -3.36 -3.75 9.13
CA ALA A 591 -2.81 -2.44 9.44
C ALA A 591 -3.66 -1.30 8.84
N VAL A 592 -4.93 -1.19 9.25
CA VAL A 592 -5.75 -0.05 8.82
C VAL A 592 -5.22 1.22 9.49
N PRO A 593 -4.71 2.21 8.72
CA PRO A 593 -4.03 3.35 9.31
C PRO A 593 -5.00 4.42 9.79
N THR A 594 -4.48 5.30 10.63
CA THR A 594 -5.29 6.19 11.44
C THR A 594 -4.98 7.65 11.17
N THR A 595 -5.95 8.28 10.49
CA THR A 595 -6.14 9.73 10.27
C THR A 595 -4.99 10.49 9.61
N THR A 596 -5.16 10.79 8.32
CA THR A 596 -4.77 12.09 7.77
C THR A 596 -5.63 13.21 8.38
N THR A 597 -5.05 14.10 9.18
CA THR A 597 -5.45 15.52 9.31
C THR A 597 -4.51 16.28 10.27
N THR A 598 -3.51 16.98 9.74
CA THR A 598 -2.95 18.21 10.34
C THR A 598 -2.23 19.01 9.25
N THR A 599 -2.94 19.95 8.63
CA THR A 599 -2.34 21.05 7.85
C THR A 599 -2.85 22.37 8.40
N THR A 600 -2.33 22.75 9.57
CA THR A 600 -2.45 24.12 10.11
C THR A 600 -1.15 24.47 10.84
N THR A 601 -0.54 25.56 10.41
CA THR A 601 0.68 26.11 10.98
C THR A 601 0.38 26.95 12.21
N THR A 602 0.62 26.42 13.42
CA THR A 602 1.16 27.11 14.62
C THR A 602 0.98 26.21 15.86
N PRO A 603 1.97 26.13 16.78
CA PRO A 603 1.83 25.38 18.03
C PRO A 603 1.31 26.26 19.18
N PRO A 604 0.36 25.79 20.01
CA PRO A 604 0.09 26.39 21.32
C PRO A 604 1.17 25.95 22.34
N PRO A 605 1.44 26.75 23.38
CA PRO A 605 2.51 26.47 24.33
C PRO A 605 2.13 25.43 25.39
N HIS A 606 3.11 24.61 25.77
CA HIS A 606 3.17 23.81 27.00
C HIS A 606 1.98 22.88 27.33
N HIS A 607 1.88 21.74 26.64
CA HIS A 607 1.73 20.43 27.29
C HIS A 607 2.19 19.32 26.33
N ASN A 608 3.13 18.46 26.76
CA ASN A 608 3.70 17.41 25.91
C ASN A 608 2.74 16.21 25.74
N HIS A 609 1.90 16.25 24.71
CA HIS A 609 1.18 15.07 24.21
C HIS A 609 1.39 14.91 22.70
N HIS A 610 2.26 13.96 22.33
CA HIS A 610 2.50 13.59 20.93
C HIS A 610 1.43 12.60 20.44
N LEU A 611 1.08 12.70 19.15
CA LEU A 611 -0.15 12.18 18.57
C LEU A 611 0.09 11.02 17.56
N LEU A 612 -0.55 9.87 17.82
CA LEU A 612 -1.22 8.99 16.82
C LEU A 612 -0.35 7.84 16.12
N PRO A 613 -0.93 6.87 15.34
CA PRO A 613 -1.09 5.47 15.84
C PRO A 613 -1.27 4.30 14.81
N THR A 614 -1.75 3.12 15.26
CA THR A 614 -2.49 2.11 14.44
C THR A 614 -3.42 1.27 15.33
N THR A 615 -4.44 0.59 14.77
CA THR A 615 -5.65 -0.03 15.41
C THR A 615 -6.82 0.92 15.75
N ALA A 616 -6.62 2.24 15.74
CA ALA A 616 -7.69 3.20 16.07
C ALA A 616 -8.63 3.57 14.91
N THR A 617 -8.92 2.66 13.96
CA THR A 617 -10.03 2.81 12.97
C THR A 617 -11.40 2.62 13.65
N ILE A 618 -11.50 3.12 14.87
CA ILE A 618 -12.39 2.65 15.93
C ILE A 618 -12.71 3.82 16.87
N LEU A 619 -11.75 4.70 17.22
CA LEU A 619 -12.05 5.97 17.90
C LEU A 619 -11.59 7.18 17.09
N THR A 620 -12.54 8.03 16.70
CA THR A 620 -12.37 9.49 16.46
C THR A 620 -13.73 10.20 16.45
N THR A 621 -14.61 9.95 17.44
CA THR A 621 -15.94 10.59 17.49
C THR A 621 -16.50 10.90 18.88
N PHE A 622 -15.67 10.95 19.92
CA PHE A 622 -16.07 11.46 21.24
C PHE A 622 -14.99 12.37 21.85
N THR A 623 -15.17 13.68 21.66
CA THR A 623 -14.63 14.75 22.53
C THR A 623 -15.32 16.10 22.25
N ASN A 624 -15.68 16.42 21.00
CA ASN A 624 -16.21 17.76 20.66
C ASN A 624 -17.75 17.86 20.60
N THR A 625 -18.49 16.77 20.40
CA THR A 625 -19.97 16.85 20.25
C THR A 625 -20.68 17.00 21.61
N THR A 626 -20.18 16.36 22.67
CA THR A 626 -20.80 16.38 24.00
C THR A 626 -20.73 17.76 24.64
N ILE A 627 -19.64 18.50 24.42
CA ILE A 627 -19.48 19.87 24.96
C ILE A 627 -20.45 20.85 24.28
N LEU A 628 -20.66 20.73 22.96
CA LEU A 628 -21.62 21.58 22.25
C LEU A 628 -23.08 21.29 22.66
N ILE A 629 -23.42 20.00 22.86
CA ILE A 629 -24.77 19.61 23.29
C ILE A 629 -25.04 19.99 24.75
N LEU A 630 -24.05 19.91 25.65
CA LEU A 630 -24.18 20.42 27.03
C LEU A 630 -24.34 21.95 27.09
N LEU A 631 -23.68 22.71 26.21
CA LEU A 631 -23.88 24.16 26.10
C LEU A 631 -25.26 24.54 25.52
N LEU A 632 -25.81 23.73 24.61
CA LEU A 632 -27.16 23.92 24.07
C LEU A 632 -28.27 23.51 25.05
N LEU A 633 -28.05 22.52 25.90
CA LEU A 633 -29.03 22.07 26.91
C LEU A 633 -29.06 22.93 28.18
N LEU A 634 -28.08 23.82 28.40
CA LEU A 634 -28.04 24.74 29.55
C LEU A 634 -28.67 26.11 29.30
N THR A 635 -29.26 26.36 28.12
CA THR A 635 -29.82 27.68 27.74
C THR A 635 -31.32 27.69 27.44
N THR A 636 -32.05 26.58 27.65
CA THR A 636 -33.49 26.50 27.37
C THR A 636 -34.31 26.02 28.56
N THR A 637 -34.70 26.95 29.44
CA THR A 637 -35.85 26.75 30.34
C THR A 637 -37.15 26.71 29.52
N PRO A 638 -38.08 25.79 29.81
CA PRO A 638 -39.27 25.63 28.98
C PRO A 638 -40.34 26.70 29.28
N ASN A 639 -40.95 27.24 28.23
CA ASN A 639 -42.31 27.76 28.30
C ASN A 639 -43.04 27.66 26.94
N THR A 640 -44.32 27.29 27.02
CA THR A 640 -45.40 27.49 26.03
C THR A 640 -45.27 26.90 24.61
N THR A 641 -45.84 25.70 24.45
CA THR A 641 -46.94 25.34 23.51
C THR A 641 -46.94 25.70 22.00
N THR A 642 -47.27 24.65 21.23
CA THR A 642 -48.01 24.60 19.94
C THR A 642 -47.35 25.00 18.60
N THR A 643 -47.16 23.96 17.76
CA THR A 643 -47.56 23.86 16.33
C THR A 643 -47.14 24.93 15.32
N THR A 644 -46.30 24.57 14.33
CA THR A 644 -46.70 24.28 12.92
C THR A 644 -45.47 24.12 12.00
N THR A 645 -45.59 23.26 10.98
CA THR A 645 -44.52 22.77 10.10
C THR A 645 -44.04 23.77 9.03
N THR A 646 -43.25 24.79 9.39
CA THR A 646 -42.67 25.72 8.38
C THR A 646 -41.27 26.29 8.66
N THR A 647 -40.53 25.80 9.66
CA THR A 647 -39.25 26.42 10.11
C THR A 647 -37.96 25.91 9.45
N LEU A 648 -37.94 24.69 8.91
CA LEU A 648 -36.71 24.03 8.44
C LEU A 648 -35.96 24.71 7.27
N LEU A 649 -36.60 25.57 6.47
CA LEU A 649 -35.90 26.38 5.45
C LEU A 649 -35.39 27.73 5.96
N HIS A 650 -36.02 28.29 7.01
CA HIS A 650 -35.67 29.62 7.51
C HIS A 650 -34.43 29.55 8.40
N ASP A 651 -34.30 28.49 9.20
CA ASP A 651 -33.17 28.28 10.11
C ASP A 651 -31.85 28.03 9.34
N TYR A 652 -31.91 27.37 8.17
CA TYR A 652 -30.75 27.14 7.31
C TYR A 652 -30.20 28.44 6.71
N TYR A 653 -31.08 29.38 6.35
CA TYR A 653 -30.69 30.70 5.85
C TYR A 653 -30.09 31.57 6.96
N TYR A 654 -30.66 31.50 8.17
CA TYR A 654 -30.13 32.23 9.33
C TYR A 654 -28.74 31.72 9.75
N TYR A 655 -28.53 30.39 9.75
CA TYR A 655 -27.22 29.80 10.04
C TYR A 655 -26.14 30.23 9.04
N PHE A 656 -26.45 30.24 7.74
CA PHE A 656 -25.49 30.66 6.71
C PHE A 656 -25.12 32.15 6.85
N TYR A 657 -26.10 33.00 7.17
CA TYR A 657 -25.86 34.42 7.39
C TYR A 657 -25.04 34.68 8.66
N TYR A 658 -25.32 33.98 9.76
CA TYR A 658 -24.57 34.10 11.01
C TYR A 658 -23.12 33.63 10.85
N TYR A 659 -22.89 32.51 10.14
CA TYR A 659 -21.54 31.99 9.89
C TYR A 659 -20.71 32.96 9.05
N TYR A 660 -21.31 33.57 8.02
CA TYR A 660 -20.65 34.57 7.17
C TYR A 660 -20.31 35.86 7.95
N TYR A 661 -21.22 36.31 8.83
CA TYR A 661 -21.00 37.49 9.67
C TYR A 661 -19.91 37.25 10.72
N TYR A 662 -19.89 36.07 11.37
CA TYR A 662 -18.85 35.71 12.34
C TYR A 662 -17.46 35.65 11.70
N TYR A 663 -17.35 35.10 10.49
CA TYR A 663 -16.09 35.01 9.76
C TYR A 663 -15.52 36.39 9.41
N TYR A 664 -16.38 37.33 8.99
CA TYR A 664 -15.98 38.71 8.71
C TYR A 664 -15.63 39.49 9.99
N TYR A 665 -16.39 39.31 11.07
CA TYR A 665 -16.18 40.04 12.32
C TYR A 665 -14.83 39.70 12.96
N TYR A 666 -14.46 38.41 12.99
CA TYR A 666 -13.16 37.97 13.51
C TYR A 666 -11.98 38.41 12.63
N TYR A 667 -12.14 38.39 11.30
CA TYR A 667 -11.09 38.90 10.41
C TYR A 667 -10.81 40.39 10.66
N TYR A 668 -11.86 41.23 10.72
CA TYR A 668 -11.68 42.65 10.99
C TYR A 668 -11.13 42.94 12.38
N HIS A 669 -11.58 42.22 13.42
CA HIS A 669 -11.02 42.39 14.77
C HIS A 669 -9.55 41.97 14.85
N PHE A 670 -9.15 40.91 14.15
CA PHE A 670 -7.74 40.47 14.10
C PHE A 670 -6.86 41.54 13.45
N TYR A 671 -7.26 42.08 12.30
CA TYR A 671 -6.53 43.18 11.64
C TYR A 671 -6.53 44.48 12.47
N TYR A 672 -7.64 44.84 13.13
CA TYR A 672 -7.67 46.01 14.02
C TYR A 672 -6.76 45.83 15.24
N THR A 673 -6.71 44.64 15.83
CA THR A 673 -5.86 44.34 17.00
C THR A 673 -4.38 44.36 16.61
N ILE A 674 -4.02 43.84 15.43
CA ILE A 674 -2.67 43.96 14.87
C ILE A 674 -2.32 45.41 14.55
N LEU A 675 -3.24 46.19 13.97
CA LEU A 675 -3.01 47.61 13.69
C LEU A 675 -2.81 48.42 14.99
N LEU A 676 -3.59 48.12 16.02
CA LEU A 676 -3.45 48.74 17.35
C LEU A 676 -2.11 48.37 18.01
N LEU A 677 -1.68 47.11 17.90
CA LEU A 677 -0.37 46.65 18.37
C LEU A 677 0.78 47.32 17.61
N LEU A 678 0.68 47.47 16.29
CA LEU A 678 1.68 48.17 15.48
C LEU A 678 1.76 49.67 15.81
N LEU A 679 0.63 50.32 16.08
CA LEU A 679 0.58 51.71 16.54
C LEU A 679 1.11 51.89 17.97
N LEU A 680 0.91 50.91 18.85
CA LEU A 680 1.48 50.89 20.21
C LEU A 680 2.98 50.58 20.24
N LEU A 681 3.52 49.94 19.19
CA LEU A 681 4.95 49.68 19.00
C LEU A 681 5.69 50.83 18.28
N GLN A 682 4.99 51.93 17.96
CA GLN A 682 5.55 53.10 17.28
C GLN A 682 5.64 54.37 18.16
N ASN A 683 5.33 54.28 19.45
CA ASN A 683 5.51 55.35 20.46
C ASN A 683 6.58 54.96 21.49
#